data_AF-A0A6S7E3H2-F1
#
_entry.id   AF-A0A6S7E3H2-F1
#
_cell.length_a   1.000
_cell.length_b   1.000
_cell.length_c   1.000
_cell.angle_alpha   90.00
_cell.angle_beta   90.00
_cell.angle_gamma   90.00
#
_symmetry.space_group_name_H-M   'P 1'
#
loop_
_entity.id
_entity.type
_entity.pdbx_description
1 polymer ?
#
loop_
_entity_poly.entity_id
_entity_poly.type
_entity_poly.pdbx_seq_one_letter_code
_entity_poly.pdbx_strand_id
1 'polypeptide(L)'
;MTNDMNSNRQLDHLFSNSAARLDQWRDMNAKAQAWAAEARIGKSARGAEGVLEALAALRPMETYFAFPGARLLHTLDDRIADADAIGAARLILRMSNALLCGSYRYDEDEWEAAEESSEHGPDRTPPGMAGSLSWRPYFEALFVSPAPAARTAAICREIRELRRHDDAMIYEPVMVGSVEDAILATILNGKLEAVVIYDGIPVPSKHDAPLLRSFLSVYQHLDTSVDTPREVGLKLARMIANIRPELDIYLLTDRKVEQLAGDPAASVIRRVFYEVEEPMEVHLNILEGVRERHVTPHFDNLKLYAAKPISTFHALPIARGKSIIKSNWIRDFGEFYGLNLFLAETSATTGGMDSMLEPTGNIKLAQDKFARAVGADHVFFVTNGTSTSNKMVYQAVTKPGDIVIVDRNCHKSHHYGMVLSGAQPLYVEAFPMTEYSMYGAVPLRTIKQALLDLKAAGRLDKVAMLTLTNCTFDGHIYNTRRVMAECLAIKPDLIFLWDEAWFGFARWSPFLRMRTAMGAAAALQEWRDDPKAHQEWEAQCGELGENLDPKDPRLLERVLVPNPKAMRIRVYETDSVHKSMSSLRQGSIVAVRDEDYQHHVSAFREAVFIHASTSPNAQIIASLDVARRQMELEGYELVMRAIEVALAIRIEVGKHPLISKYFSVLGADKMIPEEYRASGFVDFLTPGMNWLTAAKALKDDEFCLDPTRLTLVCGTAGYDGTTFKNLLASDYNIQLNKTSRNSVLLQSNINNTRSDVASLIKVLLRISEDIEMRLRDSGEAGRAAFAEKVRGLMQDVPNLPNFSQFHDGYRDDPDSATPEGNMRSAFFAAYNEDDCEYLPLSSRELDQRLEDGPPLVSANFVIPYPPGFPIMVPGQIVDADTIEFMRRLDVKEIHGYNAARGIKLIKPAAIRCDGRAACAQCCRT
;
A
#
# COMPACT_ATOMS: atom_id res chain seq x y z
N MET A 1 -34.78 18.44 11.74
CA MET A 1 -34.14 18.13 13.03
C MET A 1 -32.68 17.88 12.74
N THR A 2 -31.91 18.94 12.91
CA THR A 2 -30.55 19.17 12.45
C THR A 2 -29.83 19.74 13.66
N ASN A 3 -29.02 18.92 14.32
CA ASN A 3 -27.98 19.25 15.31
C ASN A 3 -27.75 18.00 16.16
N ASP A 4 -26.73 17.21 15.80
CA ASP A 4 -25.89 16.42 16.74
C ASP A 4 -24.85 15.59 15.96
N MET A 5 -24.13 16.22 15.02
CA MET A 5 -22.85 15.68 14.50
C MET A 5 -21.65 16.52 14.99
N ASN A 6 -21.89 17.52 15.84
CA ASN A 6 -20.86 18.38 16.44
C ASN A 6 -20.49 17.98 17.88
N SER A 7 -21.04 16.88 18.41
CA SER A 7 -20.72 16.43 19.77
C SER A 7 -19.41 15.65 19.80
N ASN A 8 -18.34 16.31 20.28
CA ASN A 8 -17.08 15.76 20.79
C ASN A 8 -16.27 14.85 19.84
N ARG A 9 -15.46 15.48 18.98
CA ARG A 9 -14.23 14.84 18.46
C ARG A 9 -13.22 14.74 19.61
N GLN A 10 -13.26 13.63 20.35
CA GLN A 10 -12.30 13.33 21.40
C GLN A 10 -10.91 13.03 20.78
N LEU A 11 -9.87 12.92 21.60
CA LEU A 11 -8.49 12.52 21.21
C LEU A 11 -8.41 11.11 20.55
N ASP A 12 -9.56 10.44 20.41
CA ASP A 12 -9.79 9.05 20.07
C ASP A 12 -10.00 8.78 18.57
N HIS A 13 -10.20 9.80 17.74
CA HIS A 13 -10.16 9.68 16.28
C HIS A 13 -8.71 9.65 15.76
N LEU A 14 -7.97 8.60 16.15
CA LEU A 14 -6.52 8.40 15.98
C LEU A 14 -5.98 8.67 14.56
N PHE A 15 -6.78 8.49 13.51
CA PHE A 15 -6.36 8.64 12.10
C PHE A 15 -6.80 9.93 11.45
N SER A 16 -7.71 10.69 12.06
CA SER A 16 -8.07 12.02 11.54
C SER A 16 -7.29 13.13 12.22
N ASN A 17 -6.53 12.84 13.28
CA ASN A 17 -6.03 13.86 14.19
C ASN A 17 -4.80 14.61 13.67
N SER A 18 -3.93 14.02 12.84
CA SER A 18 -2.78 14.76 12.29
C SER A 18 -3.20 15.77 11.21
N ALA A 19 -4.15 15.46 10.32
CA ALA A 19 -4.78 16.49 9.47
C ALA A 19 -5.82 17.34 10.21
N ALA A 20 -6.53 16.79 11.20
CA ALA A 20 -7.42 17.59 12.03
C ALA A 20 -6.64 18.61 12.84
N ARG A 21 -5.36 18.40 13.13
CA ARG A 21 -4.48 19.44 13.68
C ARG A 21 -4.46 20.67 12.80
N LEU A 22 -4.17 20.51 11.52
CA LEU A 22 -4.17 21.64 10.58
C LEU A 22 -5.56 22.27 10.46
N ASP A 23 -6.62 21.46 10.42
CA ASP A 23 -7.99 21.98 10.33
C ASP A 23 -8.43 22.70 11.63
N GLN A 24 -8.01 22.24 12.81
CA GLN A 24 -8.25 22.89 14.09
C GLN A 24 -7.46 24.20 14.22
N TRP A 25 -6.21 24.24 13.75
CA TRP A 25 -5.44 25.48 13.66
C TRP A 25 -6.12 26.49 12.72
N ARG A 26 -6.68 26.02 11.60
CA ARG A 26 -7.43 26.87 10.67
C ARG A 26 -8.75 27.38 11.27
N ASP A 27 -9.49 26.53 11.98
CA ASP A 27 -10.70 26.93 12.71
C ASP A 27 -10.38 27.94 13.82
N MET A 28 -9.33 27.68 14.60
CA MET A 28 -8.83 28.60 15.63
C MET A 28 -8.42 29.95 15.02
N ASN A 29 -7.74 29.95 13.87
CA ASN A 29 -7.40 31.17 13.15
C ASN A 29 -8.67 31.91 12.68
N ALA A 30 -9.65 31.22 12.10
CA ALA A 30 -10.91 31.85 11.67
C ALA A 30 -11.65 32.51 12.84
N LYS A 31 -11.73 31.84 13.99
CA LYS A 31 -12.32 32.37 15.23
C LYS A 31 -11.53 33.56 15.77
N ALA A 32 -10.20 33.50 15.74
CA ALA A 32 -9.35 34.60 16.19
C ALA A 32 -9.46 35.84 15.28
N GLN A 33 -9.54 35.65 13.95
CA GLN A 33 -9.79 36.76 13.02
C GLN A 33 -11.18 37.39 13.25
N ALA A 34 -12.20 36.57 13.53
CA ALA A 34 -13.52 37.07 13.90
C ALA A 34 -13.45 37.89 15.20
N TRP A 35 -12.79 37.39 16.24
CA TRP A 35 -12.60 38.12 17.50
C TRP A 35 -11.87 39.46 17.31
N ALA A 36 -10.80 39.49 16.52
CA ALA A 36 -10.08 40.71 16.18
C ALA A 36 -10.97 41.71 15.40
N ALA A 37 -11.82 41.22 14.50
CA ALA A 37 -12.78 42.06 13.78
C ALA A 37 -13.86 42.65 14.71
N GLU A 38 -14.39 41.86 15.64
CA GLU A 38 -15.36 42.35 16.64
C GLU A 38 -14.73 43.39 17.59
N ALA A 39 -13.48 43.17 18.03
CA ALA A 39 -12.74 44.08 18.88
C ALA A 39 -12.53 45.46 18.22
N ARG A 40 -12.29 45.50 16.90
CA ARG A 40 -12.23 46.77 16.12
C ARG A 40 -13.55 47.55 16.12
N ILE A 41 -14.68 46.87 16.32
CA ILE A 41 -16.04 47.45 16.31
C ILE A 41 -16.56 47.65 17.76
N GLY A 42 -15.73 47.40 18.78
CA GLY A 42 -16.08 47.62 20.20
C GLY A 42 -16.95 46.53 20.82
N LYS A 43 -17.02 45.33 20.24
CA LYS A 43 -17.68 44.14 20.81
C LYS A 43 -16.59 43.10 21.10
N SER A 44 -16.18 42.83 22.35
CA SER A 44 -15.01 41.96 22.59
C SER A 44 -15.29 40.62 23.30
N ALA A 45 -16.44 40.46 23.94
CA ALA A 45 -16.63 39.36 24.90
C ALA A 45 -16.91 37.99 24.27
N ARG A 46 -17.63 37.92 23.15
CA ARG A 46 -18.09 36.64 22.57
C ARG A 46 -17.02 35.95 21.70
N GLY A 47 -16.18 36.72 21.00
CA GLY A 47 -15.07 36.19 20.21
C GLY A 47 -13.96 35.51 21.04
N ALA A 48 -13.66 36.03 22.22
CA ALA A 48 -12.63 35.47 23.11
C ALA A 48 -13.00 34.05 23.58
N GLU A 49 -14.27 33.82 23.92
CA GLU A 49 -14.78 32.52 24.38
C GLU A 49 -14.61 31.43 23.30
N GLY A 50 -14.92 31.75 22.04
CA GLY A 50 -14.74 30.83 20.93
C GLY A 50 -13.26 30.46 20.66
N VAL A 51 -12.34 31.39 20.85
CA VAL A 51 -10.88 31.13 20.74
C VAL A 51 -10.40 30.26 21.91
N LEU A 52 -10.85 30.53 23.13
CA LEU A 52 -10.53 29.71 24.31
C LEU A 52 -11.03 28.28 24.16
N GLU A 53 -12.25 28.09 23.66
CA GLU A 53 -12.82 26.76 23.39
C GLU A 53 -11.99 26.01 22.34
N ALA A 54 -11.63 26.67 21.23
CA ALA A 54 -10.79 26.08 20.19
C ALA A 54 -9.39 25.73 20.71
N LEU A 55 -8.78 26.60 21.51
CA LEU A 55 -7.47 26.38 22.13
C LEU A 55 -7.53 25.22 23.14
N ALA A 56 -8.58 25.10 23.93
CA ALA A 56 -8.77 24.01 24.88
C ALA A 56 -8.91 22.64 24.17
N ALA A 57 -9.57 22.60 23.01
CA ALA A 57 -9.70 21.39 22.21
C ALA A 57 -8.36 20.97 21.54
N LEU A 58 -7.56 21.95 21.12
CA LEU A 58 -6.31 21.74 20.39
C LEU A 58 -5.12 21.45 21.31
N ARG A 59 -5.09 22.05 22.51
CA ARG A 59 -3.96 21.98 23.45
C ARG A 59 -3.50 20.56 23.82
N PRO A 60 -4.39 19.59 24.13
CA PRO A 60 -3.94 18.24 24.45
C PRO A 60 -3.12 17.61 23.32
N MET A 61 -3.50 17.83 22.06
CA MET A 61 -2.81 17.29 20.90
C MET A 61 -1.47 17.97 20.64
N GLU A 62 -1.34 19.27 20.89
CA GLU A 62 -0.08 20.00 20.72
C GLU A 62 1.04 19.53 21.66
N THR A 63 0.72 18.78 22.72
CA THR A 63 1.74 18.17 23.58
C THR A 63 2.57 17.10 22.85
N TYR A 64 2.05 16.56 21.75
CA TYR A 64 2.67 15.50 20.97
C TYR A 64 3.50 16.00 19.78
N PHE A 65 3.64 17.32 19.61
CA PHE A 65 4.39 17.96 18.53
C PHE A 65 5.36 19.00 19.07
N ALA A 66 6.50 19.17 18.41
CA ALA A 66 7.51 20.13 18.87
C ALA A 66 7.11 21.59 18.63
N PHE A 67 6.70 21.93 17.40
CA PHE A 67 6.18 23.26 17.04
C PHE A 67 4.68 23.30 17.27
N PRO A 68 4.05 24.39 17.74
CA PRO A 68 4.63 25.69 18.10
C PRO A 68 5.32 25.72 19.47
N GLY A 69 5.15 24.66 20.26
CA GLY A 69 5.82 24.48 21.54
C GLY A 69 5.26 25.37 22.66
N ALA A 70 5.71 25.08 23.89
CA ALA A 70 5.15 25.69 25.10
C ALA A 70 5.32 27.22 25.17
N ARG A 71 6.42 27.76 24.60
CA ARG A 71 6.72 29.21 24.65
C ARG A 71 5.70 30.03 23.88
N LEU A 72 5.39 29.64 22.64
CA LEU A 72 4.42 30.35 21.80
C LEU A 72 3.00 30.16 22.34
N LEU A 73 2.67 28.97 22.84
CA LEU A 73 1.36 28.72 23.47
C LEU A 73 1.15 29.52 24.76
N HIS A 74 2.19 29.69 25.58
CA HIS A 74 2.11 30.54 26.78
C HIS A 74 1.97 32.02 26.42
N THR A 75 2.71 32.48 25.41
CA THR A 75 2.54 33.84 24.88
C THR A 75 1.12 34.07 24.37
N LEU A 76 0.52 33.06 23.73
CA LEU A 76 -0.87 33.11 23.31
C LEU A 76 -1.84 33.19 24.51
N ASP A 77 -1.58 32.43 25.58
CA ASP A 77 -2.37 32.50 26.81
C ASP A 77 -2.36 33.90 27.41
N ASP A 78 -1.18 34.52 27.50
CA ASP A 78 -1.01 35.88 28.03
C ASP A 78 -1.80 36.90 27.18
N ARG A 79 -1.70 36.81 25.85
CA ARG A 79 -2.43 37.72 24.93
C ARG A 79 -3.94 37.55 25.03
N ILE A 80 -4.42 36.32 25.22
CA ILE A 80 -5.86 36.06 25.42
C ILE A 80 -6.32 36.60 26.78
N ALA A 81 -5.52 36.40 27.84
CA ALA A 81 -5.80 36.90 29.18
C ALA A 81 -5.86 38.43 29.24
N ASP A 82 -4.98 39.11 28.48
CA ASP A 82 -4.95 40.57 28.37
C ASP A 82 -6.02 41.15 27.42
N ALA A 83 -6.90 40.30 26.86
CA ALA A 83 -7.89 40.66 25.86
C ALA A 83 -7.30 41.34 24.60
N ASP A 84 -6.04 41.07 24.28
CA ASP A 84 -5.37 41.53 23.06
C ASP A 84 -5.80 40.70 21.84
N ALA A 85 -7.01 40.96 21.36
CA ALA A 85 -7.60 40.26 20.23
C ALA A 85 -6.76 40.38 18.95
N ILE A 86 -6.10 41.52 18.73
CA ILE A 86 -5.31 41.76 17.52
C ILE A 86 -3.98 40.99 17.58
N GLY A 87 -3.27 41.06 18.71
CA GLY A 87 -2.03 40.31 18.92
C GLY A 87 -2.25 38.81 18.90
N ALA A 88 -3.30 38.31 19.58
CA ALA A 88 -3.66 36.90 19.54
C ALA A 88 -3.97 36.40 18.11
N ALA A 89 -4.76 37.16 17.34
CA ALA A 89 -5.09 36.80 15.96
C ALA A 89 -3.86 36.82 15.03
N ARG A 90 -2.92 37.74 15.21
CA ARG A 90 -1.65 37.76 14.46
C ARG A 90 -0.77 36.56 14.79
N LEU A 91 -0.61 36.25 16.08
CA LEU A 91 0.20 35.12 16.53
C LEU A 91 -0.37 33.78 16.04
N ILE A 92 -1.69 33.58 16.17
CA ILE A 92 -2.38 32.40 15.65
C ILE A 92 -2.24 32.29 14.13
N LEU A 93 -2.38 33.40 13.39
CA LEU A 93 -2.20 33.40 11.93
C LEU A 93 -0.78 32.98 11.55
N ARG A 94 0.24 33.49 12.25
CA ARG A 94 1.64 33.13 12.00
C ARG A 94 1.87 31.63 12.24
N MET A 95 1.50 31.12 13.41
CA MET A 95 1.62 29.69 13.74
C MET A 95 0.85 28.80 12.74
N SER A 96 -0.38 29.19 12.40
CA SER A 96 -1.19 28.45 11.43
C SER A 96 -0.56 28.45 10.04
N ASN A 97 0.01 29.56 9.57
CA ASN A 97 0.71 29.61 8.29
C ASN A 97 1.97 28.76 8.32
N ALA A 98 2.79 28.87 9.37
CA ALA A 98 4.01 28.10 9.52
C ALA A 98 3.75 26.59 9.48
N LEU A 99 2.68 26.13 10.15
CA LEU A 99 2.24 24.73 10.10
C LEU A 99 1.81 24.30 8.69
N LEU A 100 1.16 25.18 7.92
CA LEU A 100 0.64 24.88 6.58
C LEU A 100 1.74 24.87 5.50
N CYS A 101 2.71 25.80 5.57
CA CYS A 101 3.83 25.86 4.61
C CYS A 101 5.05 25.03 5.06
N GLY A 102 5.09 24.64 6.34
CA GLY A 102 6.23 23.94 6.94
C GLY A 102 7.44 24.84 7.17
N SER A 103 7.29 26.17 7.19
CA SER A 103 8.41 27.12 7.37
C SER A 103 9.16 26.92 8.68
N TYR A 104 8.46 26.54 9.75
CA TYR A 104 9.04 26.26 11.06
C TYR A 104 10.17 25.21 11.05
N ARG A 105 10.30 24.42 9.98
CA ARG A 105 11.35 23.41 9.80
C ARG A 105 12.70 24.01 9.43
N TYR A 106 12.71 25.19 8.82
CA TYR A 106 13.91 25.82 8.26
C TYR A 106 14.06 27.30 8.59
N ASP A 107 13.01 27.93 9.14
CA ASP A 107 13.02 29.30 9.62
C ASP A 107 12.97 29.31 11.16
N GLU A 108 14.07 29.77 11.79
CA GLU A 108 14.19 29.86 13.25
C GLU A 108 13.29 30.97 13.82
N ASP A 109 12.97 32.01 13.04
CA ASP A 109 12.16 33.14 13.49
C ASP A 109 10.71 32.73 13.77
N GLU A 110 10.22 31.65 13.15
CA GLU A 110 8.88 31.12 13.39
C GLU A 110 8.68 30.66 14.85
N TRP A 111 9.77 30.31 15.54
CA TRP A 111 9.78 29.85 16.94
C TRP A 111 9.84 31.00 17.96
N GLU A 112 10.07 32.23 17.50
CA GLU A 112 10.28 33.40 18.36
C GLU A 112 8.99 34.18 18.61
N ALA A 113 8.76 34.61 19.86
CA ALA A 113 7.53 35.31 20.26
C ALA A 113 7.50 36.80 19.84
N ALA A 114 8.64 37.37 19.45
CA ALA A 114 8.77 38.80 19.15
C ALA A 114 8.14 39.18 17.79
N GLU A 115 7.59 40.40 17.70
CA GLU A 115 6.84 40.90 16.54
C GLU A 115 7.73 41.50 15.42
N GLU A 116 9.05 41.65 15.64
CA GLU A 116 9.94 42.43 14.75
C GLU A 116 10.48 41.68 13.51
N SER A 117 10.23 40.38 13.35
CA SER A 117 10.97 39.54 12.37
C SER A 117 10.20 39.00 11.15
N SER A 118 9.01 39.51 10.79
CA SER A 118 8.42 39.12 9.48
C SER A 118 7.71 40.23 8.71
N GLU A 119 8.50 41.16 8.15
CA GLU A 119 8.06 42.00 7.02
C GLU A 119 7.91 41.19 5.71
N HIS A 120 8.39 39.94 5.66
CA HIS A 120 8.30 39.08 4.50
C HIS A 120 7.04 38.21 4.61
N GLY A 121 6.13 38.34 3.65
CA GLY A 121 4.98 37.44 3.53
C GLY A 121 5.43 35.97 3.41
N PRO A 122 4.54 34.99 3.68
CA PRO A 122 4.91 33.59 3.66
C PRO A 122 5.51 33.23 2.30
N ASP A 123 6.77 32.79 2.29
CA ASP A 123 7.38 32.26 1.07
C ASP A 123 6.62 30.97 0.69
N ARG A 124 5.90 31.04 -0.44
CA ARG A 124 5.14 29.93 -0.99
C ARG A 124 5.92 29.17 -2.06
N THR A 125 7.16 29.58 -2.33
CA THR A 125 7.99 28.86 -3.28
C THR A 125 8.47 27.54 -2.67
N PRO A 126 8.43 26.43 -3.42
CA PRO A 126 8.97 25.17 -2.93
C PRO A 126 10.45 25.30 -2.54
N PRO A 127 10.88 24.67 -1.43
CA PRO A 127 12.29 24.63 -1.05
C PRO A 127 13.16 24.14 -2.22
N GLY A 128 14.21 24.88 -2.56
CA GLY A 128 15.10 24.59 -3.69
C GLY A 128 14.85 25.39 -4.97
N MET A 129 13.72 26.12 -5.07
CA MET A 129 13.54 27.16 -6.10
C MET A 129 14.03 28.55 -5.65
N ALA A 130 14.01 28.82 -4.34
CA ALA A 130 14.64 30.00 -3.73
C ALA A 130 16.14 29.73 -3.47
N GLY A 131 17.01 30.66 -3.86
CA GLY A 131 18.46 30.50 -3.74
C GLY A 131 18.97 30.60 -2.29
N SER A 132 19.93 29.72 -1.96
CA SER A 132 21.01 29.97 -0.99
C SER A 132 20.70 30.00 0.52
N LEU A 133 19.78 29.20 1.04
CA LEU A 133 19.86 28.78 2.46
C LEU A 133 20.39 27.35 2.54
N SER A 134 21.32 27.10 3.46
CA SER A 134 21.83 25.76 3.76
C SER A 134 20.71 24.92 4.35
N TRP A 135 19.98 24.22 3.50
CA TRP A 135 18.86 23.39 3.91
C TRP A 135 19.36 22.18 4.71
N ARG A 136 19.00 22.13 6.00
CA ARG A 136 19.23 20.98 6.89
C ARG A 136 17.89 20.25 7.07
N PRO A 137 17.80 18.93 6.78
CA PRO A 137 16.61 18.15 7.11
C PRO A 137 16.20 18.32 8.57
N TYR A 138 14.89 18.45 8.80
CA TYR A 138 14.26 18.61 10.11
C TYR A 138 13.49 17.35 10.48
N PHE A 139 13.59 16.91 11.74
CA PHE A 139 12.73 15.87 12.31
C PHE A 139 12.41 16.14 13.79
N GLU A 140 11.58 15.30 14.39
CA GLU A 140 11.24 15.38 15.82
C GLU A 140 11.74 14.11 16.54
N ALA A 141 12.18 14.25 17.79
CA ALA A 141 12.62 13.13 18.62
C ALA A 141 11.77 13.06 19.89
N LEU A 142 11.17 11.91 20.17
CA LEU A 142 10.30 11.70 21.34
C LEU A 142 11.16 11.37 22.55
N PHE A 143 11.02 12.12 23.63
CA PHE A 143 11.66 11.87 24.92
C PHE A 143 10.58 11.53 25.95
N VAL A 144 10.58 10.28 26.42
CA VAL A 144 9.63 9.77 27.40
C VAL A 144 10.30 9.83 28.78
N SER A 145 9.97 10.84 29.56
CA SER A 145 10.65 11.14 30.82
C SER A 145 9.67 11.38 31.96
N PRO A 146 9.88 10.81 33.17
CA PRO A 146 9.07 11.13 34.35
C PRO A 146 9.37 12.53 34.92
N ALA A 147 10.24 13.32 34.28
CA ALA A 147 10.64 14.64 34.75
C ALA A 147 9.44 15.60 34.87
N PRO A 148 9.37 16.43 35.95
CA PRO A 148 8.36 17.47 36.07
C PRO A 148 8.44 18.49 34.92
N ALA A 149 7.31 19.08 34.53
CA ALA A 149 7.21 20.03 33.42
C ALA A 149 8.22 21.20 33.48
N ALA A 150 8.54 21.69 34.68
CA ALA A 150 9.54 22.74 34.87
C ALA A 150 10.95 22.31 34.43
N ARG A 151 11.31 21.03 34.64
CA ARG A 151 12.59 20.45 34.22
C ARG A 151 12.61 20.12 32.73
N THR A 152 11.45 19.75 32.17
CA THR A 152 11.28 19.48 30.73
C THR A 152 11.73 20.66 29.86
N ALA A 153 11.36 21.89 30.21
CA ALA A 153 11.76 23.08 29.46
C ALA A 153 13.28 23.35 29.49
N ALA A 154 13.96 22.98 30.59
CA ALA A 154 15.42 23.04 30.69
C ALA A 154 16.08 21.99 29.79
N ILE A 155 15.59 20.74 29.83
CA ILE A 155 16.07 19.65 28.97
C ILE A 155 15.95 20.01 27.48
N CYS A 156 14.81 20.59 27.06
CA CYS A 156 14.66 21.04 25.67
C CYS A 156 15.68 22.11 25.27
N ARG A 157 16.07 22.99 26.20
CA ARG A 157 17.08 24.02 25.96
C ARG A 157 18.48 23.41 25.86
N GLU A 158 18.83 22.53 26.79
CA GLU A 158 20.10 21.79 26.77
C GLU A 158 20.26 21.02 25.45
N ILE A 159 19.21 20.31 24.99
CA ILE A 159 19.22 19.60 23.70
C ILE A 159 19.47 20.55 22.52
N ARG A 160 18.90 21.76 22.54
CA ARG A 160 19.13 22.77 21.50
C ARG A 160 20.56 23.29 21.52
N GLU A 161 21.16 23.44 22.70
CA GLU A 161 22.55 23.87 22.89
C GLU A 161 23.56 22.82 22.41
N LEU A 162 23.19 21.53 22.34
CA LEU A 162 24.03 20.47 21.78
C LEU A 162 24.21 20.57 20.26
N ARG A 163 23.32 21.28 19.56
CA ARG A 163 23.36 21.38 18.09
C ARG A 163 24.60 22.12 17.63
N ARG A 164 25.25 21.56 16.62
CA ARG A 164 26.44 22.12 15.99
C ARG A 164 26.10 22.67 14.61
N HIS A 165 26.92 23.61 14.17
CA HIS A 165 26.83 24.15 12.82
C HIS A 165 27.00 23.06 11.75
N ASP A 166 27.86 22.07 12.00
CA ASP A 166 28.22 21.02 11.05
C ASP A 166 27.29 19.79 11.09
N ASP A 167 26.24 19.80 11.92
CA ASP A 167 25.27 18.71 11.93
C ASP A 167 24.49 18.72 10.61
N ALA A 168 24.47 17.56 9.94
CA ALA A 168 23.84 17.40 8.63
C ALA A 168 22.32 17.55 8.67
N MET A 169 21.71 17.48 9.85
CA MET A 169 20.27 17.51 10.09
C MET A 169 19.99 18.04 11.50
N ILE A 170 18.78 18.51 11.75
CA ILE A 170 18.35 19.08 13.03
C ILE A 170 17.12 18.32 13.53
N TYR A 171 17.01 18.15 14.85
CA TYR A 171 15.80 17.66 15.47
C TYR A 171 15.31 18.52 16.62
N GLU A 172 14.00 18.58 16.81
CA GLU A 172 13.37 19.17 18.01
C GLU A 172 12.88 18.09 18.98
N PRO A 173 13.03 18.29 20.30
CA PRO A 173 12.53 17.35 21.30
C PRO A 173 11.02 17.49 21.52
N VAL A 174 10.32 16.36 21.52
CA VAL A 174 8.93 16.20 21.95
C VAL A 174 8.94 15.47 23.29
N MET A 175 8.47 16.12 24.36
CA MET A 175 8.60 15.58 25.71
C MET A 175 7.25 15.07 26.21
N VAL A 176 7.20 13.80 26.62
CA VAL A 176 5.99 13.18 27.18
C VAL A 176 6.29 12.50 28.52
N GLY A 177 5.27 12.40 29.37
CA GLY A 177 5.42 11.99 30.77
C GLY A 177 4.98 10.57 31.11
N SER A 178 4.36 9.83 30.19
CA SER A 178 3.77 8.52 30.46
C SER A 178 3.85 7.57 29.27
N VAL A 179 3.59 6.28 29.52
CA VAL A 179 3.49 5.24 28.48
C VAL A 179 2.36 5.54 27.50
N GLU A 180 1.17 5.88 28.01
CA GLU A 180 0.00 6.21 27.19
C GLU A 180 0.29 7.42 26.28
N ASP A 181 0.94 8.46 26.82
CA ASP A 181 1.30 9.66 26.04
C ASP A 181 2.37 9.38 24.97
N ALA A 182 3.34 8.49 25.27
CA ALA A 182 4.34 8.07 24.29
C ALA A 182 3.72 7.34 23.10
N ILE A 183 2.72 6.49 23.36
CA ILE A 183 2.00 5.77 22.30
C ILE A 183 1.15 6.75 21.47
N LEU A 184 0.45 7.69 22.12
CA LEU A 184 -0.29 8.72 21.41
C LEU A 184 0.62 9.57 20.54
N ALA A 185 1.78 10.00 21.05
CA ALA A 185 2.77 10.72 20.25
C ALA A 185 3.25 9.89 19.04
N THR A 186 3.51 8.61 19.25
CA THR A 186 3.95 7.68 18.19
C THR A 186 2.91 7.54 17.06
N ILE A 187 1.62 7.58 17.40
CA ILE A 187 0.51 7.48 16.43
C ILE A 187 0.22 8.83 15.76
N LEU A 188 0.19 9.91 16.53
CA LEU A 188 -0.27 11.22 16.06
C LEU A 188 0.82 12.00 15.32
N ASN A 189 2.08 11.81 15.69
CA ASN A 189 3.20 12.57 15.17
C ASN A 189 4.03 11.75 14.18
N GLY A 190 3.71 11.89 12.89
CA GLY A 190 4.42 11.25 11.79
C GLY A 190 5.85 11.77 11.55
N LYS A 191 6.27 12.86 12.23
CA LYS A 191 7.60 13.49 12.07
C LYS A 191 8.64 12.95 13.04
N LEU A 192 8.23 12.07 13.95
CA LEU A 192 9.15 11.42 14.88
C LEU A 192 10.13 10.55 14.09
N GLU A 193 11.42 10.61 14.40
CA GLU A 193 12.41 9.72 13.79
C GLU A 193 13.27 8.97 14.82
N ALA A 194 13.17 9.36 16.09
CA ALA A 194 13.87 8.74 17.19
C ALA A 194 13.02 8.77 18.46
N VAL A 195 13.22 7.80 19.36
CA VAL A 195 12.59 7.73 20.68
C VAL A 195 13.63 7.47 21.75
N VAL A 196 13.63 8.29 22.79
CA VAL A 196 14.48 8.16 23.98
C VAL A 196 13.59 7.87 25.18
N ILE A 197 13.74 6.69 25.77
CA ILE A 197 12.95 6.21 26.90
C ILE A 197 13.82 6.28 28.16
N TYR A 198 13.39 7.02 29.18
CA TYR A 198 14.02 6.99 30.50
C TYR A 198 13.39 5.89 31.37
N ASP A 199 14.14 5.28 32.28
CA ASP A 199 13.56 4.33 33.22
C ASP A 199 12.63 5.02 34.25
N GLY A 200 11.73 4.26 34.87
CA GLY A 200 10.82 4.77 35.93
C GLY A 200 9.63 5.61 35.44
N ILE A 201 9.22 5.46 34.18
CA ILE A 201 8.05 6.15 33.61
C ILE A 201 6.73 5.60 34.19
N PRO A 202 5.77 6.46 34.59
CA PRO A 202 4.44 6.02 34.99
C PRO A 202 3.62 5.53 33.77
N VAL A 203 2.76 4.53 34.00
CA VAL A 203 1.90 3.97 32.95
C VAL A 203 0.76 4.93 32.52
N PRO A 204 -0.09 5.45 33.43
CA PRO A 204 -1.27 6.23 33.02
C PRO A 204 -0.91 7.63 32.50
N SER A 205 -1.63 8.08 31.47
CA SER A 205 -1.61 9.48 31.02
C SER A 205 -2.31 10.39 32.04
N LYS A 206 -1.98 11.69 31.97
CA LYS A 206 -2.75 12.75 32.64
C LYS A 206 -4.10 13.01 31.96
N HIS A 207 -4.27 12.53 30.72
CA HIS A 207 -5.50 12.65 29.93
C HIS A 207 -6.29 11.32 29.97
N ASP A 208 -7.61 11.39 30.08
CA ASP A 208 -8.44 10.18 30.03
C ASP A 208 -8.64 9.72 28.57
N ALA A 209 -8.09 8.55 28.23
CA ALA A 209 -8.10 7.98 26.88
C ALA A 209 -8.64 6.52 26.88
N PRO A 210 -9.94 6.29 27.16
CA PRO A 210 -10.50 4.95 27.31
C PRO A 210 -10.38 4.08 26.05
N LEU A 211 -10.50 4.66 24.86
CA LEU A 211 -10.36 3.93 23.59
C LEU A 211 -8.92 3.53 23.27
N LEU A 212 -7.93 4.31 23.71
CA LEU A 212 -6.53 3.90 23.63
C LEU A 212 -6.31 2.63 24.45
N ARG A 213 -6.83 2.59 25.69
CA ARG A 213 -6.72 1.41 26.57
C ARG A 213 -7.37 0.18 25.91
N SER A 214 -8.55 0.34 25.32
CA SER A 214 -9.20 -0.74 24.56
C SER A 214 -8.40 -1.17 23.32
N PHE A 215 -7.84 -0.21 22.57
CA PHE A 215 -6.97 -0.51 21.42
C PHE A 215 -5.73 -1.29 21.84
N LEU A 216 -5.06 -0.87 22.91
CA LEU A 216 -3.88 -1.55 23.46
C LEU A 216 -4.19 -2.97 23.95
N SER A 217 -5.36 -3.19 24.55
CA SER A 217 -5.77 -4.55 24.94
C SER A 217 -6.02 -5.47 23.74
N VAL A 218 -6.59 -4.94 22.65
CA VAL A 218 -6.95 -5.75 21.45
C VAL A 218 -5.75 -5.99 20.54
N TYR A 219 -4.87 -5.00 20.42
CA TYR A 219 -3.81 -4.94 19.41
C TYR A 219 -2.40 -5.22 19.96
N GLN A 220 -2.14 -4.95 21.24
CA GLN A 220 -0.79 -5.06 21.84
C GLN A 220 -0.74 -5.98 23.07
N HIS A 221 -1.85 -6.64 23.44
CA HIS A 221 -1.93 -7.54 24.60
C HIS A 221 -1.40 -6.94 25.90
N LEU A 222 -1.55 -5.63 26.09
CA LEU A 222 -1.07 -4.97 27.31
C LEU A 222 -2.07 -5.16 28.45
N ASP A 223 -1.66 -5.86 29.51
CA ASP A 223 -2.37 -5.84 30.78
C ASP A 223 -1.88 -4.64 31.60
N THR A 224 -2.65 -3.55 31.59
CA THR A 224 -2.34 -2.33 32.34
C THR A 224 -2.54 -2.49 33.86
N SER A 225 -3.03 -3.64 34.34
CA SER A 225 -3.49 -3.78 35.72
C SER A 225 -2.41 -4.23 36.72
N VAL A 226 -1.33 -4.85 36.27
CA VAL A 226 -0.27 -5.34 37.17
C VAL A 226 1.08 -5.38 36.45
N ASP A 227 1.79 -4.26 36.40
CA ASP A 227 3.20 -4.25 35.98
C ASP A 227 4.03 -3.38 36.93
N THR A 228 5.16 -3.91 37.39
CA THR A 228 6.09 -3.08 38.17
C THR A 228 6.64 -1.97 37.25
N PRO A 229 6.74 -0.70 37.70
CA PRO A 229 7.23 0.43 36.88
C PRO A 229 8.62 0.26 36.25
N ARG A 230 9.31 -0.85 36.53
CA ARG A 230 10.73 -1.11 36.25
C ARG A 230 10.97 -1.99 35.02
N GLU A 231 9.93 -2.68 34.50
CA GLU A 231 10.00 -3.43 33.22
C GLU A 231 9.25 -2.71 32.09
N VAL A 232 8.69 -1.54 32.40
CA VAL A 232 7.80 -0.77 31.52
C VAL A 232 8.54 -0.22 30.30
N GLY A 233 9.80 0.19 30.44
CA GLY A 233 10.57 0.79 29.32
C GLY A 233 10.78 -0.17 28.15
N LEU A 234 11.10 -1.43 28.43
CA LEU A 234 11.29 -2.47 27.41
C LEU A 234 9.96 -2.83 26.72
N LYS A 235 8.87 -2.92 27.49
CA LYS A 235 7.53 -3.14 26.96
C LYS A 235 7.12 -1.98 26.04
N LEU A 236 7.31 -0.73 26.48
CA LEU A 236 7.04 0.45 25.68
C LEU A 236 7.85 0.45 24.36
N ALA A 237 9.15 0.12 24.42
CA ALA A 237 9.99 0.02 23.21
C ALA A 237 9.41 -0.96 22.18
N ARG A 238 8.98 -2.14 22.62
CA ARG A 238 8.34 -3.15 21.76
C ARG A 238 7.02 -2.65 21.19
N MET A 239 6.20 -1.97 21.98
CA MET A 239 4.94 -1.40 21.51
C MET A 239 5.17 -0.34 20.44
N ILE A 240 6.13 0.56 20.66
CA ILE A 240 6.50 1.58 19.67
C ILE A 240 7.00 0.90 18.40
N ALA A 241 7.90 -0.08 18.49
CA ALA A 241 8.38 -0.83 17.32
C ALA A 241 7.24 -1.58 16.59
N ASN A 242 6.26 -2.09 17.33
CA ASN A 242 5.06 -2.73 16.76
C ASN A 242 4.10 -1.74 16.10
N ILE A 243 4.22 -0.43 16.35
CA ILE A 243 3.45 0.60 15.65
C ILE A 243 4.29 1.15 14.50
N ARG A 244 5.52 1.57 14.78
CA ARG A 244 6.47 2.25 13.90
C ARG A 244 7.85 1.58 13.97
N PRO A 245 8.06 0.44 13.28
CA PRO A 245 9.31 -0.32 13.33
C PRO A 245 10.51 0.42 12.72
N GLU A 246 10.28 1.51 11.99
CA GLU A 246 11.31 2.35 11.41
C GLU A 246 12.00 3.27 12.41
N LEU A 247 11.37 3.55 13.57
CA LEU A 247 11.90 4.46 14.60
C LEU A 247 13.13 3.87 15.29
N ASP A 248 14.17 4.68 15.45
CA ASP A 248 15.33 4.33 16.27
C ASP A 248 15.00 4.55 17.76
N ILE A 249 15.02 3.48 18.57
CA ILE A 249 14.67 3.52 19.99
C ILE A 249 15.92 3.40 20.86
N TYR A 250 16.05 4.30 21.84
CA TYR A 250 17.14 4.36 22.81
C TYR A 250 16.56 4.26 24.23
N LEU A 251 17.22 3.49 25.09
CA LEU A 251 16.79 3.30 26.49
C LEU A 251 17.87 3.83 27.43
N LEU A 252 17.53 4.75 28.33
CA LEU A 252 18.39 5.25 29.40
C LEU A 252 17.96 4.58 30.71
N THR A 253 18.86 3.84 31.34
CA THR A 253 18.59 3.14 32.61
C THR A 253 19.80 3.17 33.53
N ASP A 254 19.57 3.25 34.84
CA ASP A 254 20.59 3.18 35.88
C ASP A 254 20.87 1.74 36.35
N ARG A 255 20.25 0.73 35.73
CA ARG A 255 20.24 -0.66 36.24
C ARG A 255 20.63 -1.68 35.20
N LYS A 256 21.50 -2.61 35.62
CA LYS A 256 21.77 -3.88 34.92
C LYS A 256 21.91 -3.71 33.40
N VAL A 257 22.58 -2.63 32.98
CA VAL A 257 22.65 -2.18 31.59
C VAL A 257 23.16 -3.33 30.70
N GLU A 258 24.14 -4.07 31.20
CA GLU A 258 24.75 -5.20 30.51
C GLU A 258 23.79 -6.40 30.36
N GLN A 259 22.94 -6.65 31.37
CA GLN A 259 21.95 -7.73 31.30
C GLN A 259 20.83 -7.38 30.33
N LEU A 260 20.35 -6.12 30.38
CA LEU A 260 19.30 -5.63 29.46
C LEU A 260 19.80 -5.58 28.02
N ALA A 261 21.04 -5.13 27.79
CA ALA A 261 21.65 -5.12 26.46
C ALA A 261 21.84 -6.53 25.87
N GLY A 262 21.99 -7.56 26.72
CA GLY A 262 22.10 -8.96 26.31
C GLY A 262 20.78 -9.71 26.19
N ASP A 263 19.64 -9.08 26.54
CA ASP A 263 18.33 -9.71 26.47
C ASP A 263 17.82 -9.69 25.02
N PRO A 264 17.46 -10.84 24.41
CA PRO A 264 16.82 -10.88 23.10
C PRO A 264 15.57 -9.99 23.01
N ALA A 265 14.92 -9.75 24.15
CA ALA A 265 13.78 -8.86 24.25
C ALA A 265 14.08 -7.40 23.92
N ALA A 266 15.33 -6.96 24.07
CA ALA A 266 15.83 -5.63 23.78
C ALA A 266 16.30 -5.46 22.33
N SER A 267 16.11 -6.46 21.45
CA SER A 267 16.52 -6.39 20.03
C SER A 267 15.94 -5.22 19.24
N VAL A 268 14.79 -4.67 19.67
CA VAL A 268 14.17 -3.48 19.08
C VAL A 268 14.81 -2.17 19.55
N ILE A 269 15.63 -2.21 20.60
CA ILE A 269 16.33 -1.05 21.16
C ILE A 269 17.69 -0.97 20.47
N ARG A 270 17.93 0.14 19.77
CA ARG A 270 19.17 0.39 19.04
C ARG A 270 20.37 0.47 19.98
N ARG A 271 20.21 1.16 21.11
CA ARG A 271 21.26 1.29 22.13
C ARG A 271 20.67 1.53 23.51
N VAL A 272 21.25 0.86 24.51
CA VAL A 272 20.98 1.11 25.94
C VAL A 272 22.11 1.98 26.48
N PHE A 273 21.75 3.07 27.15
CA PHE A 273 22.64 4.01 27.81
C PHE A 273 22.51 3.89 29.32
N TYR A 274 23.60 4.14 30.03
CA TYR A 274 23.52 4.40 31.47
C TYR A 274 22.88 5.77 31.69
N GLU A 275 21.98 5.95 32.66
CA GLU A 275 21.19 7.20 32.80
C GLU A 275 22.06 8.46 32.99
N VAL A 276 23.27 8.30 33.53
CA VAL A 276 24.25 9.39 33.76
C VAL A 276 25.16 9.63 32.54
N GLU A 277 24.84 9.06 31.37
CA GLU A 277 25.61 9.27 30.15
C GLU A 277 25.64 10.73 29.70
N GLU A 278 26.70 11.08 28.97
CA GLU A 278 26.88 12.43 28.46
C GLU A 278 25.78 12.77 27.44
N PRO A 279 25.01 13.86 27.59
CA PRO A 279 23.94 14.23 26.66
C PRO A 279 24.38 14.31 25.19
N MET A 280 25.65 14.65 24.96
CA MET A 280 26.28 14.65 23.64
C MET A 280 26.28 13.26 22.98
N GLU A 281 26.53 12.19 23.74
CA GLU A 281 26.51 10.83 23.20
C GLU A 281 25.11 10.44 22.72
N VAL A 282 24.07 10.76 23.49
CA VAL A 282 22.68 10.52 23.07
C VAL A 282 22.36 11.32 21.80
N HIS A 283 22.74 12.60 21.75
CA HIS A 283 22.56 13.46 20.58
C HIS A 283 23.22 12.89 19.31
N LEU A 284 24.49 12.47 19.39
CA LEU A 284 25.20 11.89 18.26
C LEU A 284 24.59 10.57 17.79
N ASN A 285 24.12 9.73 18.72
CA ASN A 285 23.46 8.47 18.36
C ASN A 285 22.12 8.69 17.65
N ILE A 286 21.35 9.71 18.06
CA ILE A 286 20.10 10.10 17.37
C ILE A 286 20.41 10.51 15.93
N LEU A 287 21.38 11.41 15.72
CA LEU A 287 21.77 11.86 14.38
C LEU A 287 22.28 10.70 13.52
N GLU A 288 23.07 9.79 14.09
CA GLU A 288 23.61 8.64 13.36
C GLU A 288 22.51 7.65 12.93
N GLY A 289 21.54 7.33 13.80
CA GLY A 289 20.41 6.45 13.47
C GLY A 289 19.60 6.97 12.28
N VAL A 290 19.24 8.26 12.32
CA VAL A 290 18.51 8.89 11.21
C VAL A 290 19.40 8.99 9.95
N ARG A 291 20.70 9.27 10.09
CA ARG A 291 21.65 9.32 8.97
C ARG A 291 21.73 7.99 8.23
N GLU A 292 21.74 6.86 8.94
CA GLU A 292 21.76 5.54 8.31
C GLU A 292 20.57 5.32 7.37
N ARG A 293 19.38 5.80 7.74
CA ARG A 293 18.16 5.72 6.91
C ARG A 293 18.13 6.80 5.83
N HIS A 294 18.75 7.96 6.08
CA HIS A 294 18.84 9.06 5.13
C HIS A 294 19.83 8.82 3.96
N VAL A 295 20.89 8.05 4.16
CA VAL A 295 21.87 7.79 3.08
C VAL A 295 21.22 6.99 1.94
N THR A 296 21.56 7.35 0.70
CA THR A 296 21.14 6.68 -0.54
C THR A 296 22.38 6.20 -1.30
N PRO A 297 22.91 5.00 -1.00
CA PRO A 297 24.22 4.57 -1.50
C PRO A 297 24.41 4.71 -3.01
N HIS A 298 23.40 4.35 -3.82
CA HIS A 298 23.50 4.44 -5.28
C HIS A 298 23.30 5.87 -5.77
N PHE A 299 22.28 6.57 -5.27
CA PHE A 299 22.00 7.94 -5.71
C PHE A 299 23.09 8.94 -5.27
N ASP A 300 23.64 8.80 -4.07
CA ASP A 300 24.74 9.63 -3.59
C ASP A 300 26.00 9.43 -4.43
N ASN A 301 26.31 8.17 -4.77
CA ASN A 301 27.41 7.88 -5.68
C ASN A 301 27.15 8.39 -7.11
N LEU A 302 25.91 8.34 -7.59
CA LEU A 302 25.52 8.88 -8.89
C LEU A 302 25.71 10.40 -8.97
N LYS A 303 25.38 11.14 -7.89
CA LYS A 303 25.68 12.58 -7.78
C LYS A 303 27.19 12.84 -7.84
N LEU A 304 27.99 12.06 -7.10
CA LEU A 304 29.45 12.16 -7.14
C LEU A 304 30.00 11.86 -8.54
N TYR A 305 29.47 10.85 -9.23
CA TYR A 305 29.82 10.55 -10.63
C TYR A 305 29.50 11.74 -11.54
N ALA A 306 28.30 12.30 -11.45
CA ALA A 306 27.87 13.43 -12.28
C ALA A 306 28.78 14.66 -12.11
N ALA A 307 29.26 14.92 -10.88
CA ALA A 307 30.17 16.03 -10.59
C ALA A 307 31.61 15.82 -11.11
N LYS A 308 32.05 14.57 -11.34
CA LYS A 308 33.42 14.29 -11.77
C LYS A 308 33.68 14.79 -13.20
N PRO A 309 34.87 15.36 -13.48
CA PRO A 309 35.29 15.70 -14.84
C PRO A 309 35.74 14.42 -15.57
N ILE A 310 34.82 13.77 -16.28
CA ILE A 310 35.07 12.51 -16.99
C ILE A 310 35.24 12.76 -18.49
N SER A 311 36.31 12.20 -19.07
CA SER A 311 36.50 12.06 -20.51
C SER A 311 35.88 10.75 -20.99
N THR A 312 34.90 10.83 -21.89
CA THR A 312 34.09 9.69 -22.33
C THR A 312 34.57 9.13 -23.66
N PHE A 313 35.10 7.90 -23.65
CA PHE A 313 35.35 7.06 -24.85
C PHE A 313 34.47 5.79 -24.83
N HIS A 314 33.37 5.85 -24.08
CA HIS A 314 32.42 4.74 -23.92
C HIS A 314 31.34 4.77 -25.00
N ALA A 315 30.60 3.67 -25.17
CA ALA A 315 29.51 3.50 -26.14
C ALA A 315 28.27 4.40 -25.93
N LEU A 316 28.29 5.32 -24.97
CA LEU A 316 27.17 6.20 -24.62
C LEU A 316 27.40 7.62 -25.14
N PRO A 317 26.97 7.96 -26.38
CA PRO A 317 27.21 9.29 -26.96
C PRO A 317 26.43 10.40 -26.24
N ILE A 318 25.36 10.06 -25.52
CA ILE A 318 24.55 11.02 -24.76
C ILE A 318 25.20 11.39 -23.42
N ALA A 319 26.13 10.57 -22.94
CA ALA A 319 26.79 10.79 -21.66
C ALA A 319 27.46 12.16 -21.65
N ARG A 320 27.33 12.87 -20.52
CA ARG A 320 27.79 14.25 -20.35
C ARG A 320 27.09 15.28 -21.25
N GLY A 321 26.07 14.91 -22.01
CA GLY A 321 25.19 15.80 -22.78
C GLY A 321 25.84 16.52 -23.98
N LYS A 322 27.13 16.31 -24.27
CA LYS A 322 27.88 17.09 -25.28
C LYS A 322 27.29 16.96 -26.70
N SER A 323 26.81 15.78 -27.07
CA SER A 323 26.18 15.52 -28.37
C SER A 323 24.81 16.19 -28.52
N ILE A 324 24.12 16.43 -27.40
CA ILE A 324 22.79 17.06 -27.35
C ILE A 324 22.92 18.57 -27.37
N ILE A 325 23.71 19.13 -26.45
CA ILE A 325 23.85 20.59 -26.27
C ILE A 325 24.47 21.26 -27.51
N LYS A 326 25.38 20.57 -28.20
CA LYS A 326 26.01 21.06 -29.43
C LYS A 326 25.17 20.81 -30.70
N SER A 327 24.05 20.10 -30.60
CA SER A 327 23.21 19.83 -31.76
C SER A 327 22.35 21.04 -32.10
N ASN A 328 22.22 21.34 -33.40
CA ASN A 328 21.32 22.38 -33.90
C ASN A 328 19.84 21.99 -33.81
N TRP A 329 19.54 20.69 -33.70
CA TRP A 329 18.18 20.16 -33.90
C TRP A 329 17.54 19.60 -32.64
N ILE A 330 18.34 19.16 -31.65
CA ILE A 330 17.85 18.43 -30.46
C ILE A 330 18.28 19.08 -29.14
N ARG A 331 18.64 20.37 -29.17
CA ARG A 331 19.03 21.08 -27.95
C ARG A 331 17.86 21.23 -26.96
N ASP A 332 16.65 21.36 -27.48
CA ASP A 332 15.38 21.37 -26.75
C ASP A 332 15.21 20.13 -25.86
N PHE A 333 15.67 18.95 -26.30
CA PHE A 333 15.70 17.73 -25.49
C PHE A 333 16.55 17.88 -24.22
N GLY A 334 17.72 18.54 -24.35
CA GLY A 334 18.61 18.81 -23.23
C GLY A 334 18.04 19.84 -22.25
N GLU A 335 17.38 20.88 -22.78
CA GLU A 335 16.72 21.93 -21.99
C GLU A 335 15.49 21.42 -21.26
N PHE A 336 14.72 20.52 -21.88
CA PHE A 336 13.54 19.90 -21.28
C PHE A 336 13.87 19.00 -20.09
N TYR A 337 14.83 18.07 -20.24
CA TYR A 337 15.20 17.14 -19.16
C TYR A 337 16.19 17.72 -18.14
N GLY A 338 16.96 18.74 -18.55
CA GLY A 338 18.02 19.31 -17.74
C GLY A 338 19.33 18.52 -17.80
N LEU A 339 20.45 19.23 -17.57
CA LEU A 339 21.80 18.69 -17.80
C LEU A 339 22.18 17.54 -16.84
N ASN A 340 21.65 17.54 -15.61
CA ASN A 340 21.98 16.54 -14.60
C ASN A 340 21.63 15.12 -15.03
N LEU A 341 20.55 14.92 -15.80
CA LEU A 341 20.18 13.61 -16.34
C LEU A 341 21.33 13.03 -17.18
N PHE A 342 21.90 13.83 -18.07
CA PHE A 342 22.97 13.40 -18.97
C PHE A 342 24.34 13.33 -18.28
N LEU A 343 24.58 14.14 -17.25
CA LEU A 343 25.80 14.05 -16.44
C LEU A 343 25.82 12.78 -15.58
N ALA A 344 24.65 12.34 -15.12
CA ALA A 344 24.46 11.10 -14.38
C ALA A 344 24.42 9.85 -15.28
N GLU A 345 24.29 10.01 -16.60
CA GLU A 345 24.29 8.88 -17.53
C GLU A 345 25.63 8.12 -17.51
N THR A 346 25.58 6.83 -17.19
CA THR A 346 26.74 6.01 -16.88
C THR A 346 26.51 4.52 -17.15
N SER A 347 27.59 3.73 -17.11
CA SER A 347 27.57 2.27 -17.20
C SER A 347 28.50 1.63 -16.16
N ALA A 348 28.21 0.38 -15.77
CA ALA A 348 29.03 -0.38 -14.82
C ALA A 348 30.49 -0.58 -15.30
N THR A 349 30.73 -0.54 -16.60
CA THR A 349 32.06 -0.71 -17.23
C THR A 349 33.02 0.46 -17.02
N THR A 350 32.52 1.63 -16.59
CA THR A 350 33.35 2.85 -16.47
C THR A 350 34.10 2.98 -15.13
N GLY A 351 33.93 2.01 -14.21
CA GLY A 351 34.56 2.00 -12.89
C GLY A 351 33.93 2.98 -11.91
N GLY A 352 33.77 2.56 -10.65
CA GLY A 352 33.17 3.38 -9.59
C GLY A 352 31.64 3.39 -9.54
N MET A 353 30.96 2.61 -10.40
CA MET A 353 29.54 2.29 -10.30
C MET A 353 29.39 0.76 -10.17
N ASP A 354 28.42 0.31 -9.36
CA ASP A 354 28.13 -1.11 -9.14
C ASP A 354 27.40 -1.73 -10.35
N SER A 355 27.46 -3.06 -10.49
CA SER A 355 26.74 -3.79 -11.55
C SER A 355 25.38 -4.25 -11.03
N MET A 356 24.29 -3.91 -11.73
CA MET A 356 22.96 -4.41 -11.33
C MET A 356 22.78 -5.92 -11.54
N LEU A 357 23.54 -6.51 -12.48
CA LEU A 357 23.46 -7.95 -12.76
C LEU A 357 24.08 -8.78 -11.63
N GLU A 358 25.15 -8.26 -11.02
CA GLU A 358 25.85 -8.89 -9.89
C GLU A 358 26.27 -7.80 -8.89
N PRO A 359 25.32 -7.27 -8.10
CA PRO A 359 25.59 -6.15 -7.23
C PRO A 359 26.48 -6.56 -6.05
N THR A 360 27.57 -5.84 -5.85
CA THR A 360 28.55 -6.09 -4.76
C THR A 360 28.91 -4.84 -3.97
N GLY A 361 28.50 -3.65 -4.44
CA GLY A 361 28.81 -2.35 -3.84
C GLY A 361 27.54 -1.55 -3.53
N ASN A 362 27.44 -0.36 -4.10
CA ASN A 362 26.38 0.61 -3.75
C ASN A 362 24.96 0.13 -4.07
N ILE A 363 24.76 -0.66 -5.14
CA ILE A 363 23.43 -1.22 -5.46
C ILE A 363 23.10 -2.30 -4.43
N LYS A 364 24.06 -3.15 -4.05
CA LYS A 364 23.85 -4.16 -3.01
C LYS A 364 23.50 -3.53 -1.67
N LEU A 365 24.23 -2.49 -1.26
CA LEU A 365 23.92 -1.77 -0.02
C LEU A 365 22.54 -1.09 -0.08
N ALA A 366 22.15 -0.54 -1.22
CA ALA A 366 20.81 0.03 -1.41
C ALA A 366 19.71 -1.05 -1.34
N GLN A 367 19.95 -2.25 -1.90
CA GLN A 367 19.06 -3.41 -1.78
C GLN A 367 18.93 -3.87 -0.32
N ASP A 368 20.03 -3.97 0.43
CA ASP A 368 20.01 -4.38 1.84
C ASP A 368 19.25 -3.37 2.72
N LYS A 369 19.43 -2.07 2.45
CA LYS A 369 18.63 -1.02 3.09
C LYS A 369 17.14 -1.12 2.74
N PHE A 370 16.81 -1.41 1.48
CA PHE A 370 15.41 -1.60 1.08
C PHE A 370 14.83 -2.86 1.74
N ALA A 371 15.58 -3.95 1.85
CA ALA A 371 15.15 -5.18 2.53
C ALA A 371 14.77 -4.90 3.99
N ARG A 372 15.60 -4.16 4.73
CA ARG A 372 15.25 -3.66 6.07
C ARG A 372 13.94 -2.87 6.07
N ALA A 373 13.79 -1.91 5.16
CA ALA A 373 12.63 -1.02 5.11
C ALA A 373 11.30 -1.79 4.94
N VAL A 374 11.29 -2.83 4.09
CA VAL A 374 10.09 -3.64 3.84
C VAL A 374 9.94 -4.84 4.79
N GLY A 375 10.97 -5.15 5.58
CA GLY A 375 10.96 -6.30 6.51
C GLY A 375 11.23 -7.65 5.84
N ALA A 376 11.98 -7.63 4.74
CA ALA A 376 12.43 -8.81 4.00
C ALA A 376 13.88 -9.16 4.34
N ASP A 377 14.29 -10.40 4.09
CA ASP A 377 15.68 -10.84 4.25
C ASP A 377 16.55 -10.38 3.06
N HIS A 378 15.96 -10.39 1.86
CA HIS A 378 16.61 -9.93 0.64
C HIS A 378 15.65 -9.12 -0.23
N VAL A 379 16.20 -8.14 -0.95
CA VAL A 379 15.49 -7.38 -1.98
C VAL A 379 16.30 -7.37 -3.28
N PHE A 380 15.63 -7.59 -4.40
CA PHE A 380 16.17 -7.37 -5.73
C PHE A 380 15.53 -6.16 -6.37
N PHE A 381 16.34 -5.28 -6.92
CA PHE A 381 15.86 -4.17 -7.75
C PHE A 381 15.57 -4.65 -9.16
N VAL A 382 14.47 -4.17 -9.73
CA VAL A 382 14.03 -4.52 -11.08
C VAL A 382 13.68 -3.23 -11.81
N THR A 383 14.18 -3.11 -13.04
CA THR A 383 14.10 -1.88 -13.85
C THR A 383 13.13 -2.00 -15.04
N ASN A 384 12.32 -3.07 -15.07
CA ASN A 384 11.32 -3.32 -16.12
C ASN A 384 9.92 -3.60 -15.54
N GLY A 385 9.65 -3.08 -14.35
CA GLY A 385 8.38 -3.16 -13.62
C GLY A 385 8.08 -4.54 -13.04
N THR A 386 7.01 -4.61 -12.23
CA THR A 386 6.60 -5.86 -11.54
C THR A 386 6.22 -6.97 -12.51
N SER A 387 5.88 -6.62 -13.76
CA SER A 387 5.77 -7.60 -14.84
C SER A 387 6.99 -8.50 -14.96
N THR A 388 8.19 -7.97 -14.74
CA THR A 388 9.43 -8.73 -14.71
C THR A 388 9.70 -9.33 -13.35
N SER A 389 9.44 -8.61 -12.25
CA SER A 389 9.56 -9.16 -10.88
C SER A 389 8.82 -10.50 -10.74
N ASN A 390 7.56 -10.56 -11.20
CA ASN A 390 6.75 -11.78 -11.19
C ASN A 390 7.44 -12.92 -11.96
N LYS A 391 7.87 -12.67 -13.21
CA LYS A 391 8.54 -13.68 -14.04
C LYS A 391 9.83 -14.19 -13.40
N MET A 392 10.59 -13.30 -12.76
CA MET A 392 11.82 -13.69 -12.04
C MET A 392 11.51 -14.66 -10.90
N VAL A 393 10.45 -14.42 -10.12
CA VAL A 393 10.05 -15.34 -9.04
C VAL A 393 9.67 -16.71 -9.63
N TYR A 394 8.78 -16.77 -10.63
CA TYR A 394 8.42 -18.03 -11.29
C TYR A 394 9.65 -18.78 -11.82
N GLN A 395 10.55 -18.07 -12.51
CA GLN A 395 11.77 -18.63 -13.09
C GLN A 395 12.71 -19.19 -12.01
N ALA A 396 12.77 -18.56 -10.84
CA ALA A 396 13.67 -18.94 -9.77
C ALA A 396 13.15 -20.10 -8.91
N VAL A 397 11.84 -20.15 -8.64
CA VAL A 397 11.27 -21.05 -7.62
C VAL A 397 10.39 -22.17 -8.16
N THR A 398 10.10 -22.20 -9.47
CA THR A 398 9.30 -23.27 -10.10
C THR A 398 10.05 -23.97 -11.23
N LYS A 399 9.66 -25.21 -11.53
CA LYS A 399 10.19 -26.06 -12.59
C LYS A 399 9.08 -26.49 -13.55
N PRO A 400 9.42 -26.94 -14.78
CA PRO A 400 8.44 -27.54 -15.68
C PRO A 400 7.70 -28.71 -15.00
N GLY A 401 6.37 -28.67 -15.02
CA GLY A 401 5.53 -29.71 -14.41
C GLY A 401 5.12 -29.44 -12.95
N ASP A 402 5.73 -28.46 -12.28
CA ASP A 402 5.26 -28.01 -10.97
C ASP A 402 3.86 -27.40 -11.10
N ILE A 403 3.00 -27.63 -10.12
CA ILE A 403 1.66 -27.07 -10.05
C ILE A 403 1.72 -25.76 -9.26
N VAL A 404 1.11 -24.71 -9.83
CA VAL A 404 0.94 -23.42 -9.15
C VAL A 404 -0.55 -23.15 -8.99
N ILE A 405 -1.00 -23.03 -7.74
CA ILE A 405 -2.35 -22.55 -7.46
C ILE A 405 -2.34 -21.03 -7.63
N VAL A 406 -3.24 -20.50 -8.44
CA VAL A 406 -3.17 -19.09 -8.86
C VAL A 406 -4.55 -18.45 -8.95
N ASP A 407 -4.65 -17.23 -8.44
CA ASP A 407 -5.82 -16.36 -8.63
C ASP A 407 -6.10 -16.17 -10.13
N ARG A 408 -7.30 -16.54 -10.57
CA ARG A 408 -7.71 -16.43 -11.97
C ARG A 408 -7.62 -15.00 -12.51
N ASN A 409 -7.84 -14.00 -11.65
CA ASN A 409 -7.88 -12.58 -11.97
C ASN A 409 -6.52 -11.89 -11.76
N CYS A 410 -5.43 -12.64 -11.71
CA CYS A 410 -4.09 -12.11 -11.58
C CYS A 410 -3.62 -11.38 -12.85
N HIS A 411 -2.60 -10.53 -12.69
CA HIS A 411 -2.04 -9.78 -13.81
C HIS A 411 -1.40 -10.70 -14.87
N LYS A 412 -1.52 -10.32 -16.15
CA LYS A 412 -1.00 -11.09 -17.31
C LYS A 412 0.44 -11.62 -17.16
N SER A 413 1.29 -10.93 -16.39
CA SER A 413 2.68 -11.36 -16.15
C SER A 413 2.80 -12.71 -15.44
N HIS A 414 1.85 -13.09 -14.60
CA HIS A 414 1.86 -14.39 -13.90
C HIS A 414 1.67 -15.53 -14.89
N HIS A 415 0.71 -15.38 -15.79
CA HIS A 415 0.50 -16.34 -16.87
C HIS A 415 1.73 -16.48 -17.77
N TYR A 416 2.36 -15.36 -18.17
CA TYR A 416 3.62 -15.43 -18.90
C TYR A 416 4.76 -16.03 -18.05
N GLY A 417 4.79 -15.80 -16.74
CA GLY A 417 5.74 -16.44 -15.83
C GLY A 417 5.60 -17.97 -15.87
N MET A 418 4.37 -18.48 -15.82
CA MET A 418 4.09 -19.92 -15.93
C MET A 418 4.35 -20.48 -17.33
N VAL A 419 4.08 -19.71 -18.40
CA VAL A 419 4.51 -20.09 -19.76
C VAL A 419 6.04 -20.22 -19.83
N LEU A 420 6.78 -19.29 -19.20
CA LEU A 420 8.25 -19.27 -19.25
C LEU A 420 8.89 -20.32 -18.34
N SER A 421 8.35 -20.58 -17.15
CA SER A 421 8.88 -21.60 -16.22
C SER A 421 8.38 -23.00 -16.53
N GLY A 422 7.18 -23.13 -17.09
CA GLY A 422 6.55 -24.42 -17.43
C GLY A 422 5.72 -24.98 -16.31
N ALA A 423 5.47 -24.17 -15.29
CA ALA A 423 4.53 -24.47 -14.25
C ALA A 423 3.10 -24.59 -14.83
N GLN A 424 2.32 -25.47 -14.22
CA GLN A 424 0.94 -25.76 -14.61
C GLN A 424 0.00 -25.00 -13.68
N PRO A 425 -0.72 -23.97 -14.18
CA PRO A 425 -1.71 -23.27 -13.38
C PRO A 425 -2.87 -24.19 -12.99
N LEU A 426 -3.18 -24.20 -11.71
CA LEU A 426 -4.49 -24.55 -11.16
C LEU A 426 -5.18 -23.25 -10.75
N TYR A 427 -6.17 -22.82 -11.53
CA TYR A 427 -6.88 -21.57 -11.25
C TYR A 427 -7.88 -21.74 -10.12
N VAL A 428 -7.90 -20.76 -9.21
CA VAL A 428 -8.91 -20.62 -8.15
C VAL A 428 -9.71 -19.35 -8.36
N GLU A 429 -11.01 -19.44 -8.10
CA GLU A 429 -11.97 -18.40 -8.44
C GLU A 429 -12.20 -17.41 -7.31
N ALA A 430 -12.33 -16.14 -7.68
CA ALA A 430 -12.75 -15.06 -6.79
C ALA A 430 -14.27 -14.99 -6.68
N PHE A 431 -14.79 -14.48 -5.57
CA PHE A 431 -16.23 -14.28 -5.43
C PHE A 431 -16.73 -13.19 -6.43
N PRO A 432 -17.88 -13.37 -7.09
CA PRO A 432 -18.40 -12.42 -8.06
C PRO A 432 -19.08 -11.22 -7.39
N MET A 433 -18.91 -10.04 -7.97
CA MET A 433 -19.69 -8.83 -7.67
C MET A 433 -20.48 -8.43 -8.91
N THR A 434 -21.48 -9.23 -9.26
CA THR A 434 -22.24 -9.13 -10.52
C THR A 434 -22.84 -7.73 -10.73
N GLU A 435 -23.43 -7.13 -9.69
CA GLU A 435 -24.02 -5.77 -9.73
C GLU A 435 -23.05 -4.73 -10.28
N TYR A 436 -21.75 -4.86 -10.01
CA TYR A 436 -20.73 -3.91 -10.45
C TYR A 436 -19.87 -4.42 -11.60
N SER A 437 -20.14 -5.64 -12.10
CA SER A 437 -19.36 -6.32 -13.12
C SER A 437 -17.87 -6.43 -12.74
N MET A 438 -17.59 -6.82 -11.50
CA MET A 438 -16.23 -6.98 -10.94
C MET A 438 -16.09 -8.31 -10.22
N TYR A 439 -14.86 -8.77 -10.05
CA TYR A 439 -14.55 -9.87 -9.13
C TYR A 439 -13.93 -9.32 -7.84
N GLY A 440 -14.22 -10.00 -6.75
CA GLY A 440 -13.61 -9.75 -5.44
C GLY A 440 -12.26 -10.43 -5.28
N ALA A 441 -12.08 -11.11 -4.16
CA ALA A 441 -10.90 -11.89 -3.83
C ALA A 441 -11.21 -13.40 -3.83
N VAL A 442 -10.17 -14.23 -3.83
CA VAL A 442 -10.27 -15.70 -3.80
C VAL A 442 -10.51 -16.17 -2.35
N PRO A 443 -11.67 -16.78 -2.04
CA PRO A 443 -11.94 -17.30 -0.71
C PRO A 443 -10.92 -18.37 -0.29
N LEU A 444 -10.50 -18.34 0.98
CA LEU A 444 -9.58 -19.32 1.56
C LEU A 444 -10.14 -20.75 1.48
N ARG A 445 -11.47 -20.88 1.58
CA ARG A 445 -12.16 -22.16 1.36
C ARG A 445 -11.81 -22.77 -0.01
N THR A 446 -11.82 -21.97 -1.07
CA THR A 446 -11.50 -22.40 -2.44
C THR A 446 -10.04 -22.86 -2.56
N ILE A 447 -9.12 -22.13 -1.92
CA ILE A 447 -7.69 -22.47 -1.91
C ILE A 447 -7.45 -23.79 -1.16
N LYS A 448 -8.10 -23.96 0.01
CA LYS A 448 -8.02 -25.21 0.79
C LYS A 448 -8.59 -26.38 0.01
N GLN A 449 -9.73 -26.19 -0.66
CA GLN A 449 -10.31 -27.22 -1.52
C GLN A 449 -9.32 -27.68 -2.58
N ALA A 450 -8.68 -26.75 -3.31
CA ALA A 450 -7.69 -27.08 -4.32
C ALA A 450 -6.50 -27.90 -3.74
N LEU A 451 -5.97 -27.50 -2.58
CA LEU A 451 -4.90 -28.25 -1.90
C LEU A 451 -5.35 -29.65 -1.47
N LEU A 452 -6.56 -29.79 -0.94
CA LEU A 452 -7.11 -31.08 -0.49
C LEU A 452 -7.44 -31.99 -1.66
N ASP A 453 -7.93 -31.46 -2.79
CA ASP A 453 -8.18 -32.22 -4.02
C ASP A 453 -6.88 -32.76 -4.61
N LEU A 454 -5.85 -31.93 -4.67
CA LEU A 454 -4.50 -32.34 -5.07
C LEU A 454 -3.91 -33.41 -4.13
N LYS A 455 -4.20 -33.31 -2.84
CA LYS A 455 -3.82 -34.34 -1.85
C LYS A 455 -4.58 -35.64 -2.05
N ALA A 456 -5.89 -35.58 -2.29
CA ALA A 456 -6.71 -36.75 -2.58
C ALA A 456 -6.27 -37.44 -3.89
N ALA A 457 -5.82 -36.66 -4.88
CA ALA A 457 -5.25 -37.15 -6.13
C ALA A 457 -3.80 -37.67 -6.00
N GLY A 458 -3.16 -37.54 -4.83
CA GLY A 458 -1.77 -37.96 -4.61
C GLY A 458 -0.73 -37.10 -5.33
N ARG A 459 -1.05 -35.82 -5.56
CA ARG A 459 -0.24 -34.87 -6.35
C ARG A 459 0.17 -33.62 -5.58
N LEU A 460 -0.08 -33.60 -4.28
CA LEU A 460 0.25 -32.47 -3.41
C LEU A 460 1.76 -32.14 -3.42
N ASP A 461 2.61 -33.14 -3.63
CA ASP A 461 4.06 -32.99 -3.78
C ASP A 461 4.47 -32.14 -4.99
N LYS A 462 3.66 -32.13 -6.06
CA LYS A 462 3.89 -31.30 -7.24
C LYS A 462 3.52 -29.83 -7.01
N VAL A 463 2.81 -29.49 -5.93
CA VAL A 463 2.40 -28.12 -5.65
C VAL A 463 3.59 -27.34 -5.11
N ALA A 464 4.12 -26.45 -5.94
CA ALA A 464 5.26 -25.62 -5.58
C ALA A 464 4.84 -24.32 -4.90
N MET A 465 3.80 -23.65 -5.42
CA MET A 465 3.51 -22.26 -5.05
C MET A 465 2.02 -21.93 -5.10
N LEU A 466 1.60 -21.02 -4.22
CA LEU A 466 0.34 -20.28 -4.28
C LEU A 466 0.63 -18.83 -4.67
N THR A 467 -0.03 -18.31 -5.71
CA THR A 467 0.10 -16.92 -6.17
C THR A 467 -1.22 -16.17 -6.08
N LEU A 468 -1.23 -15.06 -5.34
CA LEU A 468 -2.42 -14.22 -5.12
C LEU A 468 -2.08 -12.73 -5.29
N THR A 469 -3.06 -11.94 -5.75
CA THR A 469 -2.92 -10.49 -5.90
C THR A 469 -3.40 -9.77 -4.64
N ASN A 470 -2.53 -9.07 -3.91
CA ASN A 470 -2.89 -8.42 -2.64
C ASN A 470 -2.38 -6.96 -2.54
N CYS A 471 -3.22 -5.95 -2.36
CA CYS A 471 -4.66 -5.98 -2.54
C CYS A 471 -5.03 -6.25 -4.01
N THR A 472 -6.26 -6.70 -4.22
CA THR A 472 -6.86 -6.70 -5.56
C THR A 472 -6.93 -5.28 -6.11
N PHE A 473 -7.15 -5.14 -7.43
CA PHE A 473 -7.21 -3.81 -8.06
C PHE A 473 -8.24 -2.87 -7.39
N ASP A 474 -9.36 -3.42 -6.94
CA ASP A 474 -10.47 -2.71 -6.30
C ASP A 474 -10.30 -2.51 -4.79
N GLY A 475 -9.21 -3.00 -4.21
CA GLY A 475 -8.87 -2.78 -2.80
C GLY A 475 -9.31 -3.87 -1.84
N HIS A 476 -9.72 -5.06 -2.30
CA HIS A 476 -9.88 -6.21 -1.40
C HIS A 476 -8.52 -6.66 -0.89
N ILE A 477 -8.35 -6.67 0.44
CA ILE A 477 -7.13 -7.03 1.15
C ILE A 477 -7.34 -8.39 1.81
N TYR A 478 -6.44 -9.34 1.57
CA TYR A 478 -6.49 -10.68 2.16
C TYR A 478 -6.04 -10.67 3.63
N ASN A 479 -6.55 -11.61 4.44
CA ASN A 479 -5.87 -12.02 5.67
C ASN A 479 -4.64 -12.87 5.32
N THR A 480 -3.56 -12.22 4.88
CA THR A 480 -2.35 -12.90 4.40
C THR A 480 -1.78 -13.89 5.43
N ARG A 481 -1.79 -13.54 6.72
CA ARG A 481 -1.39 -14.43 7.82
C ARG A 481 -2.24 -15.69 7.88
N ARG A 482 -3.58 -15.55 7.90
CA ARG A 482 -4.51 -16.68 8.00
C ARG A 482 -4.42 -17.57 6.76
N VAL A 483 -4.38 -16.98 5.57
CA VAL A 483 -4.22 -17.72 4.31
C VAL A 483 -2.95 -18.57 4.35
N MET A 484 -1.82 -17.98 4.71
CA MET A 484 -0.55 -18.70 4.80
C MET A 484 -0.57 -19.80 5.87
N ALA A 485 -1.08 -19.51 7.08
CA ALA A 485 -1.17 -20.48 8.17
C ALA A 485 -1.99 -21.73 7.78
N GLU A 486 -3.21 -21.53 7.27
CA GLU A 486 -4.11 -22.64 6.95
C GLU A 486 -3.61 -23.45 5.74
N CYS A 487 -2.96 -22.81 4.77
CA CYS A 487 -2.34 -23.52 3.65
C CYS A 487 -1.12 -24.35 4.12
N LEU A 488 -0.28 -23.80 5.00
CA LEU A 488 0.86 -24.51 5.60
C LEU A 488 0.43 -25.69 6.48
N ALA A 489 -0.79 -25.68 7.01
CA ALA A 489 -1.35 -26.83 7.71
C ALA A 489 -1.59 -28.02 6.77
N ILE A 490 -1.90 -27.76 5.50
CA ILE A 490 -2.14 -28.80 4.48
C ILE A 490 -0.83 -29.17 3.75
N LYS A 491 -0.01 -28.16 3.39
CA LYS A 491 1.26 -28.29 2.67
C LYS A 491 2.37 -27.48 3.38
N PRO A 492 3.14 -28.10 4.29
CA PRO A 492 4.07 -27.38 5.19
C PRO A 492 5.22 -26.61 4.52
N ASP A 493 5.54 -26.89 3.26
CA ASP A 493 6.65 -26.31 2.50
C ASP A 493 6.19 -25.44 1.31
N LEU A 494 4.89 -25.08 1.27
CA LEU A 494 4.28 -24.27 0.21
C LEU A 494 4.95 -22.89 0.11
N ILE A 495 5.25 -22.47 -1.12
CA ILE A 495 5.76 -21.12 -1.41
C ILE A 495 4.57 -20.17 -1.63
N PHE A 496 4.65 -18.96 -1.10
CA PHE A 496 3.68 -17.90 -1.34
C PHE A 496 4.29 -16.79 -2.16
N LEU A 497 3.67 -16.46 -3.30
CA LEU A 497 3.93 -15.24 -4.06
C LEU A 497 2.73 -14.30 -3.91
N TRP A 498 2.94 -13.21 -3.19
CA TRP A 498 1.99 -12.12 -3.09
C TRP A 498 2.38 -11.02 -4.09
N ASP A 499 1.53 -10.80 -5.09
CA ASP A 499 1.67 -9.64 -5.98
C ASP A 499 1.08 -8.41 -5.31
N GLU A 500 1.94 -7.62 -4.68
CA GLU A 500 1.61 -6.39 -3.96
C GLU A 500 1.87 -5.13 -4.79
N ALA A 501 1.85 -5.24 -6.13
CA ALA A 501 2.10 -4.12 -7.02
C ALA A 501 1.23 -2.88 -6.77
N TRP A 502 0.04 -3.05 -6.18
CA TRP A 502 -0.86 -1.96 -5.81
C TRP A 502 -0.81 -1.58 -4.33
N PHE A 503 -0.06 -2.31 -3.51
CA PHE A 503 -0.16 -2.29 -2.06
C PHE A 503 1.18 -2.12 -1.34
N GLY A 504 2.32 -2.02 -2.03
CA GLY A 504 3.63 -1.82 -1.38
C GLY A 504 3.73 -0.70 -0.34
N PHE A 505 2.91 0.38 -0.44
CA PHE A 505 2.87 1.43 0.58
C PHE A 505 2.29 0.98 1.93
N ALA A 506 1.54 -0.13 1.96
CA ALA A 506 0.81 -0.60 3.14
C ALA A 506 1.72 -0.96 4.32
N ARG A 507 2.98 -1.33 4.04
CA ARG A 507 4.01 -1.60 5.05
C ARG A 507 4.17 -0.46 6.05
N TRP A 508 4.00 0.79 5.63
CA TRP A 508 4.20 1.97 6.49
C TRP A 508 2.95 2.39 7.28
N SER A 509 1.85 1.65 7.16
CA SER A 509 0.69 1.78 8.04
C SER A 509 0.67 0.62 9.04
N PRO A 510 0.68 0.85 10.36
CA PRO A 510 0.62 -0.24 11.35
C PRO A 510 -0.62 -1.13 11.20
N PHE A 511 -1.67 -0.58 10.59
CA PHE A 511 -2.97 -1.24 10.42
C PHE A 511 -3.02 -2.11 9.15
N LEU A 512 -2.40 -1.63 8.06
CA LEU A 512 -2.34 -2.40 6.80
C LEU A 512 -1.13 -3.34 6.78
N ARG A 513 -0.05 -3.05 7.50
CA ARG A 513 1.19 -3.83 7.52
C ARG A 513 0.97 -5.30 7.86
N MET A 514 0.10 -5.60 8.82
CA MET A 514 -0.22 -6.99 9.20
C MET A 514 -0.92 -7.79 8.08
N ARG A 515 -1.43 -7.10 7.05
CA ARG A 515 -2.07 -7.64 5.86
C ARG A 515 -1.16 -7.63 4.63
N THR A 516 0.11 -7.25 4.78
CA THR A 516 1.15 -7.42 3.74
C THR A 516 1.77 -8.80 3.84
N ALA A 517 2.44 -9.24 2.78
CA ALA A 517 3.17 -10.50 2.76
C ALA A 517 4.29 -10.54 3.79
N MET A 518 5.19 -9.55 3.80
CA MET A 518 6.29 -9.50 4.77
C MET A 518 5.80 -9.32 6.21
N GLY A 519 4.74 -8.54 6.44
CA GLY A 519 4.15 -8.39 7.77
C GLY A 519 3.55 -9.68 8.31
N ALA A 520 2.86 -10.45 7.46
CA ALA A 520 2.30 -11.73 7.86
C ALA A 520 3.35 -12.83 8.04
N ALA A 521 4.42 -12.83 7.23
CA ALA A 521 5.56 -13.73 7.42
C ALA A 521 6.23 -13.52 8.80
N ALA A 522 6.43 -12.26 9.19
CA ALA A 522 6.94 -11.93 10.52
C ALA A 522 6.00 -12.40 11.65
N ALA A 523 4.69 -12.16 11.50
CA ALA A 523 3.70 -12.57 12.50
C ALA A 523 3.56 -14.10 12.62
N LEU A 524 3.74 -14.84 11.52
CA LEU A 524 3.77 -16.31 11.54
C LEU A 524 5.02 -16.86 12.22
N GLN A 525 6.17 -16.22 12.01
CA GLN A 525 7.40 -16.60 12.71
C GLN A 525 7.25 -16.37 14.21
N GLU A 526 6.75 -15.22 14.63
CA GLU A 526 6.51 -14.92 16.04
C GLU A 526 5.53 -15.92 16.66
N TRP A 527 4.43 -16.27 15.96
CA TRP A 527 3.51 -17.31 16.42
C TRP A 527 4.20 -18.68 16.51
N ARG A 528 5.00 -19.08 15.51
CA ARG A 528 5.72 -20.37 15.50
C ARG A 528 6.63 -20.54 16.71
N ASP A 529 7.30 -19.45 17.09
CA ASP A 529 8.31 -19.43 18.14
C ASP A 529 7.66 -19.37 19.55
N ASP A 530 6.34 -19.09 19.65
CA ASP A 530 5.57 -19.19 20.90
C ASP A 530 5.31 -20.67 21.28
N PRO A 531 5.68 -21.12 22.50
CA PRO A 531 5.38 -22.47 22.98
C PRO A 531 3.89 -22.88 22.89
N LYS A 532 2.95 -21.93 22.90
CA LYS A 532 1.51 -22.18 22.75
C LYS A 532 1.15 -22.72 21.37
N ALA A 533 1.88 -22.35 20.32
CA ALA A 533 1.60 -22.82 18.97
C ALA A 533 1.67 -24.35 18.86
N HIS A 534 2.59 -24.99 19.60
CA HIS A 534 2.66 -26.44 19.62
C HIS A 534 1.44 -27.07 20.27
N GLN A 535 0.93 -26.48 21.35
CA GLN A 535 -0.26 -26.94 22.06
C GLN A 535 -1.52 -26.81 21.20
N GLU A 536 -1.65 -25.71 20.46
CA GLU A 536 -2.75 -25.49 19.50
C GLU A 536 -2.75 -26.56 18.40
N TRP A 537 -1.57 -26.89 17.87
CA TRP A 537 -1.41 -27.94 16.86
C TRP A 537 -1.71 -29.34 17.43
N GLU A 538 -1.22 -29.69 18.62
CA GLU A 538 -1.50 -30.97 19.28
C GLU A 538 -3.00 -31.16 19.55
N ALA A 539 -3.69 -30.10 19.98
CA ALA A 539 -5.13 -30.09 20.17
C ALA A 539 -5.87 -30.39 18.86
N GLN A 540 -5.48 -29.74 17.75
CA GLN A 540 -6.04 -30.04 16.43
C GLN A 540 -5.79 -31.49 16.01
N CYS A 541 -4.58 -32.02 16.22
CA CYS A 541 -4.23 -33.40 15.90
C CYS A 541 -5.11 -34.42 16.65
N GLY A 542 -5.50 -34.11 17.89
CA GLY A 542 -6.44 -34.93 18.66
C GLY A 542 -7.83 -35.05 18.02
N GLU A 543 -8.25 -34.07 17.21
CA GLU A 543 -9.58 -34.00 16.60
C GLU A 543 -9.64 -34.40 15.12
N LEU A 544 -8.59 -34.07 14.35
CA LEU A 544 -8.53 -34.22 12.89
C LEU A 544 -7.48 -35.25 12.43
N GLY A 545 -6.61 -35.69 13.34
CA GLY A 545 -5.43 -36.48 13.00
C GLY A 545 -4.31 -35.62 12.39
N GLU A 546 -3.07 -36.10 12.50
CA GLU A 546 -1.88 -35.38 12.03
C GLU A 546 -1.85 -35.22 10.50
N ASN A 547 -2.34 -36.22 9.77
CA ASN A 547 -2.25 -36.25 8.31
C ASN A 547 -3.40 -35.55 7.59
N LEU A 548 -4.38 -34.94 8.28
CA LEU A 548 -5.55 -34.25 7.70
C LEU A 548 -6.17 -34.98 6.48
N ASP A 549 -7.07 -35.93 6.70
CA ASP A 549 -7.74 -36.69 5.63
C ASP A 549 -8.49 -35.74 4.67
N PRO A 550 -8.12 -35.68 3.37
CA PRO A 550 -8.74 -34.76 2.43
C PRO A 550 -10.25 -34.99 2.22
N LYS A 551 -10.80 -36.13 2.67
CA LYS A 551 -12.25 -36.40 2.62
C LYS A 551 -13.03 -35.83 3.81
N ASP A 552 -12.35 -35.33 4.85
CA ASP A 552 -13.01 -34.78 6.02
C ASP A 552 -13.55 -33.37 5.72
N PRO A 553 -14.89 -33.16 5.68
CA PRO A 553 -15.48 -31.88 5.34
C PRO A 553 -15.15 -30.78 6.36
N ARG A 554 -14.82 -31.16 7.62
CA ARG A 554 -14.46 -30.21 8.67
C ARG A 554 -13.23 -29.40 8.29
N LEU A 555 -12.34 -29.94 7.45
CA LEU A 555 -11.13 -29.25 7.02
C LEU A 555 -11.42 -27.95 6.27
N LEU A 556 -12.56 -27.84 5.59
CA LEU A 556 -12.94 -26.64 4.84
C LEU A 556 -13.64 -25.58 5.68
N GLU A 557 -14.27 -25.99 6.79
CA GLU A 557 -15.19 -25.14 7.57
C GLU A 557 -14.53 -24.50 8.79
N ARG A 558 -13.41 -25.04 9.26
CA ARG A 558 -12.67 -24.51 10.42
C ARG A 558 -11.33 -23.91 10.05
N VAL A 559 -10.82 -23.07 10.95
CA VAL A 559 -9.44 -22.56 10.88
C VAL A 559 -8.47 -23.72 11.16
N LEU A 560 -7.50 -23.91 10.28
CA LEU A 560 -6.44 -24.91 10.42
C LEU A 560 -5.17 -24.32 11.04
N VAL A 561 -4.53 -25.10 11.90
CA VAL A 561 -3.28 -24.76 12.58
C VAL A 561 -2.13 -25.55 11.94
N PRO A 562 -1.08 -24.89 11.44
CA PRO A 562 0.07 -25.58 10.86
C PRO A 562 0.93 -26.23 11.93
N ASN A 563 1.69 -27.27 11.55
CA ASN A 563 2.66 -27.90 12.45
C ASN A 563 3.88 -26.96 12.62
N PRO A 564 4.12 -26.39 13.83
CA PRO A 564 5.21 -25.44 14.03
C PRO A 564 6.60 -26.02 13.76
N LYS A 565 6.77 -27.35 13.91
CA LYS A 565 8.05 -28.04 13.69
C LYS A 565 8.33 -28.38 12.23
N ALA A 566 7.29 -28.51 11.40
CA ALA A 566 7.42 -28.92 10.01
C ALA A 566 7.26 -27.75 9.02
N MET A 567 6.49 -26.72 9.40
CA MET A 567 6.21 -25.62 8.48
C MET A 567 7.44 -24.77 8.16
N ARG A 568 7.55 -24.37 6.90
CA ARG A 568 8.58 -23.48 6.38
C ARG A 568 7.95 -22.16 5.94
N ILE A 569 8.51 -21.04 6.36
CA ILE A 569 8.05 -19.70 5.94
C ILE A 569 8.80 -19.33 4.66
N ARG A 570 8.08 -19.37 3.54
CA ARG A 570 8.64 -19.20 2.19
C ARG A 570 7.80 -18.21 1.40
N VAL A 571 8.11 -16.92 1.55
CA VAL A 571 7.26 -15.80 1.10
C VAL A 571 8.03 -14.87 0.17
N TYR A 572 7.42 -14.57 -0.96
CA TYR A 572 7.89 -13.65 -1.98
C TYR A 572 6.84 -12.56 -2.18
N GLU A 573 7.30 -11.32 -2.21
CA GLU A 573 6.47 -10.13 -2.42
C GLU A 573 7.02 -9.37 -3.64
N THR A 574 6.12 -8.89 -4.50
CA THR A 574 6.54 -8.08 -5.64
C THR A 574 5.80 -6.76 -5.68
N ASP A 575 6.56 -5.68 -5.81
CA ASP A 575 6.03 -4.32 -5.66
C ASP A 575 6.35 -3.48 -6.88
N SER A 576 5.34 -2.75 -7.37
CA SER A 576 5.55 -1.67 -8.34
C SER A 576 5.80 -0.40 -7.55
N VAL A 577 7.06 -0.16 -7.18
CA VAL A 577 7.46 1.04 -6.43
C VAL A 577 6.95 2.31 -7.13
N HIS A 578 6.97 2.36 -8.46
CA HIS A 578 6.46 3.50 -9.24
C HIS A 578 4.92 3.69 -9.25
N LYS A 579 4.13 2.76 -8.68
CA LYS A 579 2.66 2.89 -8.56
C LYS A 579 2.23 3.42 -7.19
N SER A 580 2.98 3.07 -6.15
CA SER A 580 2.62 3.31 -4.74
C SER A 580 3.59 4.23 -4.02
N MET A 581 4.79 4.45 -4.55
CA MET A 581 5.88 5.22 -3.96
C MET A 581 6.54 6.14 -5.01
N SER A 582 7.49 6.98 -4.57
CA SER A 582 8.16 7.97 -5.42
C SER A 582 9.31 7.39 -6.25
N SER A 583 8.98 6.59 -7.27
CA SER A 583 9.94 6.01 -8.21
C SER A 583 9.57 6.28 -9.67
N LEU A 584 10.58 6.34 -10.55
CA LEU A 584 10.37 6.40 -11.99
C LEU A 584 9.66 5.14 -12.49
N ARG A 585 8.82 5.28 -13.52
CA ARG A 585 8.14 4.15 -14.17
C ARG A 585 9.13 3.02 -14.46
N GLN A 586 8.64 1.78 -14.33
CA GLN A 586 9.41 0.53 -14.37
C GLN A 586 10.23 0.22 -13.11
N GLY A 587 10.39 1.12 -12.15
CA GLY A 587 10.97 0.78 -10.86
C GLY A 587 10.10 -0.22 -10.11
N SER A 588 10.63 -1.41 -9.82
CA SER A 588 9.99 -2.44 -8.99
C SER A 588 11.01 -3.18 -8.14
N ILE A 589 10.51 -3.98 -7.20
CA ILE A 589 11.33 -4.87 -6.39
C ILE A 589 10.77 -6.30 -6.37
N VAL A 590 11.62 -7.23 -5.96
CA VAL A 590 11.24 -8.55 -5.42
C VAL A 590 11.76 -8.58 -3.98
N ALA A 591 10.87 -8.69 -3.00
CA ALA A 591 11.21 -8.88 -1.60
C ALA A 591 11.08 -10.36 -1.23
N VAL A 592 12.06 -10.90 -0.53
CA VAL A 592 12.21 -12.33 -0.25
C VAL A 592 12.37 -12.57 1.24
N ARG A 593 11.56 -13.48 1.76
CA ARG A 593 11.68 -14.08 3.09
C ARG A 593 11.42 -15.57 2.98
N ASP A 594 12.47 -16.34 2.70
CA ASP A 594 12.40 -17.78 2.43
C ASP A 594 13.48 -18.51 3.24
N GLU A 595 13.04 -19.35 4.18
CA GLU A 595 13.95 -20.16 5.00
C GLU A 595 14.79 -21.17 4.19
N ASP A 596 14.37 -21.47 2.95
CA ASP A 596 15.07 -22.33 1.99
C ASP A 596 15.72 -21.53 0.85
N TYR A 597 15.85 -20.20 1.00
CA TYR A 597 16.39 -19.31 -0.05
C TYR A 597 17.75 -19.76 -0.60
N GLN A 598 18.61 -20.36 0.22
CA GLN A 598 19.93 -20.86 -0.20
C GLN A 598 19.86 -21.87 -1.36
N HIS A 599 18.75 -22.61 -1.50
CA HIS A 599 18.53 -23.51 -2.63
C HIS A 599 18.18 -22.78 -3.94
N HIS A 600 17.74 -21.51 -3.85
CA HIS A 600 17.25 -20.70 -4.98
C HIS A 600 18.16 -19.52 -5.33
N VAL A 601 19.20 -19.22 -4.54
CA VAL A 601 20.12 -18.09 -4.79
C VAL A 601 20.67 -18.10 -6.21
N SER A 602 21.15 -19.25 -6.69
CA SER A 602 21.68 -19.39 -8.05
C SER A 602 20.60 -19.15 -9.11
N ALA A 603 19.40 -19.71 -8.90
CA ALA A 603 18.26 -19.52 -9.80
C ALA A 603 17.79 -18.06 -9.84
N PHE A 604 17.82 -17.34 -8.72
CA PHE A 604 17.54 -15.90 -8.68
C PHE A 604 18.59 -15.07 -9.40
N ARG A 605 19.88 -15.41 -9.29
CA ARG A 605 20.95 -14.77 -10.08
C ARG A 605 20.73 -14.98 -11.57
N GLU A 606 20.43 -16.20 -11.99
CA GLU A 606 20.07 -16.50 -13.39
C GLU A 606 18.81 -15.75 -13.85
N ALA A 607 17.79 -15.64 -12.99
CA ALA A 607 16.59 -14.88 -13.29
C ALA A 607 16.89 -13.38 -13.53
N VAL A 608 17.85 -12.79 -12.80
CA VAL A 608 18.34 -11.44 -13.08
C VAL A 608 18.99 -11.38 -14.46
N PHE A 609 19.87 -12.32 -14.83
CA PHE A 609 20.50 -12.34 -16.15
C PHE A 609 19.52 -12.53 -17.31
N ILE A 610 18.48 -13.34 -17.12
CA ILE A 610 17.46 -13.61 -18.15
C ILE A 610 16.57 -12.39 -18.38
N HIS A 611 16.22 -11.65 -17.32
CA HIS A 611 15.16 -10.65 -17.38
C HIS A 611 15.62 -9.19 -17.28
N ALA A 612 16.82 -8.92 -16.78
CA ALA A 612 17.38 -7.58 -16.73
C ALA A 612 18.12 -7.23 -18.03
N SER A 613 18.15 -5.94 -18.36
CA SER A 613 19.04 -5.43 -19.43
C SER A 613 20.49 -5.46 -18.96
N THR A 614 21.42 -5.80 -19.86
CA THR A 614 22.87 -5.65 -19.63
C THR A 614 23.31 -4.19 -19.55
N SER A 615 22.44 -3.26 -19.93
CA SER A 615 22.59 -1.80 -19.77
C SER A 615 21.40 -1.25 -18.97
N PRO A 616 21.35 -1.50 -17.65
CA PRO A 616 20.25 -1.05 -16.81
C PRO A 616 20.25 0.48 -16.68
N ASN A 617 19.06 1.06 -16.58
CA ASN A 617 18.94 2.51 -16.39
C ASN A 617 19.30 2.90 -14.95
N ALA A 618 20.42 3.59 -14.77
CA ALA A 618 20.93 4.01 -13.46
C ALA A 618 19.97 4.97 -12.73
N GLN A 619 19.10 5.68 -13.46
CA GLN A 619 18.22 6.70 -12.94
C GLN A 619 16.98 6.03 -12.31
N ILE A 620 16.52 4.93 -12.92
CA ILE A 620 15.48 4.08 -12.32
C ILE A 620 15.99 3.48 -11.01
N ILE A 621 17.22 2.95 -11.00
CA ILE A 621 17.85 2.40 -9.78
C ILE A 621 17.99 3.48 -8.70
N ALA A 622 18.43 4.69 -9.06
CA ALA A 622 18.50 5.82 -8.14
C ALA A 622 17.13 6.19 -7.57
N SER A 623 16.07 6.14 -8.40
CA SER A 623 14.71 6.41 -7.93
C SER A 623 14.21 5.35 -6.93
N LEU A 624 14.64 4.09 -7.04
CA LEU A 624 14.30 3.05 -6.05
C LEU A 624 14.98 3.32 -4.69
N ASP A 625 16.27 3.66 -4.71
CA ASP A 625 17.02 4.00 -3.50
C ASP A 625 16.45 5.24 -2.80
N VAL A 626 16.08 6.27 -3.58
CA VAL A 626 15.42 7.49 -3.07
C VAL A 626 14.00 7.21 -2.57
N ALA A 627 13.23 6.36 -3.27
CA ALA A 627 11.90 5.96 -2.81
C ALA A 627 11.97 5.32 -1.43
N ARG A 628 12.93 4.40 -1.21
CA ARG A 628 13.15 3.83 0.13
C ARG A 628 13.49 4.89 1.16
N ARG A 629 14.37 5.86 0.85
CA ARG A 629 14.68 6.95 1.79
C ARG A 629 13.42 7.67 2.23
N GLN A 630 12.58 8.06 1.26
CA GLN A 630 11.34 8.74 1.56
C GLN A 630 10.44 7.86 2.43
N MET A 631 10.25 6.60 2.07
CA MET A 631 9.33 5.76 2.83
C MET A 631 9.85 5.44 4.25
N GLU A 632 11.16 5.31 4.47
CA GLU A 632 11.73 5.12 5.81
C GLU A 632 11.65 6.35 6.72
N LEU A 633 11.54 7.57 6.17
CA LEU A 633 11.56 8.84 6.91
C LEU A 633 10.24 9.63 6.85
N GLU A 634 9.36 9.31 5.91
CA GLU A 634 8.09 10.02 5.67
C GLU A 634 6.93 9.06 5.41
N GLY A 635 7.20 7.76 5.20
CA GLY A 635 6.20 6.79 4.74
C GLY A 635 4.98 6.69 5.65
N TYR A 636 5.19 6.74 6.97
CA TYR A 636 4.08 6.73 7.94
C TYR A 636 3.16 7.94 7.73
N GLU A 637 3.69 9.16 7.75
CA GLU A 637 2.90 10.38 7.58
C GLU A 637 2.21 10.42 6.21
N LEU A 638 2.93 10.05 5.14
CA LEU A 638 2.41 10.06 3.78
C LEU A 638 1.25 9.08 3.57
N VAL A 639 1.36 7.86 4.11
CA VAL A 639 0.31 6.84 3.98
C VAL A 639 -0.91 7.23 4.81
N MET A 640 -0.71 7.71 6.04
CA MET A 640 -1.82 8.18 6.88
C MET A 640 -2.57 9.34 6.21
N ARG A 641 -1.85 10.29 5.63
CA ARG A 641 -2.44 11.39 4.85
C ARG A 641 -3.21 10.91 3.63
N ALA A 642 -2.72 9.90 2.92
CA ALA A 642 -3.44 9.32 1.78
C ALA A 642 -4.78 8.69 2.22
N ILE A 643 -4.82 8.02 3.38
CA ILE A 643 -6.05 7.48 3.99
C ILE A 643 -7.01 8.63 4.35
N GLU A 644 -6.51 9.69 4.99
CA GLU A 644 -7.33 10.86 5.35
C GLU A 644 -7.98 11.53 4.13
N VAL A 645 -7.21 11.73 3.05
CA VAL A 645 -7.72 12.27 1.78
C VAL A 645 -8.82 11.38 1.22
N ALA A 646 -8.65 10.06 1.28
CA ALA A 646 -9.64 9.12 0.78
C ALA A 646 -10.94 9.17 1.60
N LEU A 647 -10.84 9.23 2.93
CA LEU A 647 -11.98 9.41 3.83
C LEU A 647 -12.69 10.74 3.59
N ALA A 648 -11.94 11.83 3.34
CA ALA A 648 -12.53 13.12 3.01
C ALA A 648 -13.37 13.05 1.72
N ILE A 649 -12.89 12.39 0.67
CA ILE A 649 -13.67 12.18 -0.56
C ILE A 649 -14.96 11.40 -0.27
N ARG A 650 -14.88 10.30 0.50
CA ARG A 650 -16.06 9.50 0.89
C ARG A 650 -17.10 10.36 1.62
N ILE A 651 -16.65 11.19 2.57
CA ILE A 651 -17.51 12.08 3.36
C ILE A 651 -18.20 13.10 2.46
N GLU A 652 -17.45 13.82 1.62
CA GLU A 652 -18.01 14.88 0.78
C GLU A 652 -18.98 14.35 -0.27
N VAL A 653 -18.67 13.21 -0.90
CA VAL A 653 -19.58 12.55 -1.85
C VAL A 653 -20.86 12.09 -1.16
N GLY A 654 -20.75 11.46 0.02
CA GLY A 654 -21.90 10.92 0.75
C GLY A 654 -22.80 11.99 1.38
N LYS A 655 -22.23 13.10 1.86
CA LYS A 655 -22.98 14.15 2.56
C LYS A 655 -23.62 15.18 1.62
N HIS A 656 -23.02 15.44 0.45
CA HIS A 656 -23.50 16.51 -0.41
C HIS A 656 -24.87 16.17 -1.02
N PRO A 657 -25.95 16.94 -0.75
CA PRO A 657 -27.33 16.54 -1.07
C PRO A 657 -27.64 16.28 -2.55
N LEU A 658 -26.90 16.93 -3.46
CA LEU A 658 -27.06 16.74 -4.89
C LEU A 658 -26.17 15.62 -5.46
N ILE A 659 -24.87 15.61 -5.13
CA ILE A 659 -23.92 14.58 -5.58
C ILE A 659 -24.40 13.18 -5.16
N SER A 660 -24.81 13.01 -3.91
CA SER A 660 -25.19 11.70 -3.36
C SER A 660 -26.44 11.08 -3.99
N LYS A 661 -27.22 11.85 -4.77
CA LYS A 661 -28.32 11.29 -5.57
C LYS A 661 -27.83 10.48 -6.78
N TYR A 662 -26.66 10.83 -7.31
CA TYR A 662 -26.16 10.33 -8.58
C TYR A 662 -24.86 9.55 -8.44
N PHE A 663 -24.06 9.83 -7.42
CA PHE A 663 -22.76 9.22 -7.19
C PHE A 663 -22.66 8.68 -5.76
N SER A 664 -22.05 7.51 -5.62
CA SER A 664 -21.77 6.90 -4.31
C SER A 664 -20.44 6.18 -4.34
N VAL A 665 -19.68 6.25 -3.24
CA VAL A 665 -18.50 5.40 -3.06
C VAL A 665 -18.93 4.13 -2.33
N LEU A 666 -18.58 2.96 -2.86
CA LEU A 666 -18.93 1.69 -2.24
C LEU A 666 -18.18 1.46 -0.92
N GLY A 667 -18.91 0.95 0.07
CA GLY A 667 -18.40 0.48 1.36
C GLY A 667 -18.05 -1.01 1.35
N ALA A 668 -17.50 -1.51 2.45
CA ALA A 668 -17.13 -2.92 2.56
C ALA A 668 -18.34 -3.85 2.53
N ASP A 669 -19.51 -3.41 3.00
CA ASP A 669 -20.78 -4.16 2.93
C ASP A 669 -21.26 -4.45 1.50
N LYS A 670 -20.95 -3.55 0.55
CA LYS A 670 -21.28 -3.71 -0.87
C LYS A 670 -20.21 -4.44 -1.67
N MET A 671 -18.97 -4.39 -1.19
CA MET A 671 -17.82 -4.97 -1.89
C MET A 671 -17.43 -6.36 -1.39
N ILE A 672 -17.73 -6.66 -0.13
CA ILE A 672 -17.33 -7.92 0.51
C ILE A 672 -18.59 -8.59 1.10
N PRO A 673 -18.92 -9.82 0.66
CA PRO A 673 -20.01 -10.60 1.23
C PRO A 673 -19.90 -10.76 2.76
N GLU A 674 -21.05 -10.83 3.43
CA GLU A 674 -21.13 -10.86 4.90
C GLU A 674 -20.37 -12.04 5.53
N GLU A 675 -20.37 -13.20 4.87
CA GLU A 675 -19.66 -14.41 5.29
C GLU A 675 -18.14 -14.22 5.45
N TYR A 676 -17.54 -13.23 4.77
CA TYR A 676 -16.12 -12.91 4.87
C TYR A 676 -15.80 -11.79 5.87
N ARG A 677 -16.83 -11.18 6.48
CA ARG A 677 -16.73 -10.05 7.42
C ARG A 677 -17.25 -10.42 8.82
N ALA A 678 -16.66 -11.43 9.42
CA ALA A 678 -17.06 -11.97 10.74
C ALA A 678 -17.10 -10.92 11.87
N SER A 679 -16.34 -9.82 11.74
CA SER A 679 -16.35 -8.69 12.67
C SER A 679 -17.65 -7.89 12.65
N GLY A 680 -18.47 -8.02 11.60
CA GLY A 680 -19.65 -7.20 11.35
C GLY A 680 -19.31 -5.81 10.79
N PHE A 681 -18.06 -5.54 10.39
CA PHE A 681 -17.65 -4.26 9.83
C PHE A 681 -18.41 -3.95 8.53
N VAL A 682 -19.05 -2.78 8.47
CA VAL A 682 -19.87 -2.34 7.33
C VAL A 682 -19.07 -1.41 6.43
N ASP A 683 -18.69 -0.23 6.93
CA ASP A 683 -17.86 0.73 6.21
C ASP A 683 -17.27 1.78 7.18
N PHE A 684 -16.21 2.46 6.75
CA PHE A 684 -15.45 3.45 7.53
C PHE A 684 -16.28 4.64 8.03
N LEU A 685 -17.38 4.99 7.37
CA LEU A 685 -18.20 6.17 7.71
C LEU A 685 -19.52 5.84 8.42
N THR A 686 -19.75 4.58 8.78
CA THR A 686 -21.00 4.15 9.42
C THR A 686 -21.14 4.80 10.81
N PRO A 687 -22.32 5.34 11.19
CA PRO A 687 -22.53 5.90 12.53
C PRO A 687 -22.19 4.89 13.65
N GLY A 688 -21.42 5.32 14.65
CA GLY A 688 -20.94 4.45 15.74
C GLY A 688 -19.71 3.60 15.40
N MET A 689 -19.24 3.63 14.14
CA MET A 689 -17.98 2.98 13.77
C MET A 689 -16.80 3.75 14.35
N ASN A 690 -15.88 3.02 14.97
CA ASN A 690 -14.60 3.55 15.43
C ASN A 690 -13.46 2.65 14.97
N TRP A 691 -12.23 3.11 15.17
CA TRP A 691 -11.06 2.35 14.74
C TRP A 691 -10.84 1.04 15.49
N LEU A 692 -11.46 0.84 16.66
CA LEU A 692 -11.44 -0.46 17.32
C LEU A 692 -12.17 -1.51 16.48
N THR A 693 -13.33 -1.16 15.93
CA THR A 693 -14.09 -2.04 15.02
C THR A 693 -13.33 -2.29 13.72
N ALA A 694 -12.72 -1.26 13.12
CA ALA A 694 -11.89 -1.41 11.92
C ALA A 694 -10.62 -2.23 12.19
N ALA A 695 -9.96 -2.06 13.33
CA ALA A 695 -8.80 -2.84 13.74
C ALA A 695 -9.18 -4.31 13.98
N LYS A 696 -10.34 -4.56 14.58
CA LYS A 696 -10.88 -5.93 14.72
C LYS A 696 -11.14 -6.56 13.35
N ALA A 697 -11.76 -5.84 12.42
CA ALA A 697 -11.94 -6.30 11.04
C ALA A 697 -10.60 -6.65 10.39
N LEU A 698 -9.62 -5.73 10.46
CA LEU A 698 -8.25 -5.93 9.97
C LEU A 698 -7.50 -7.06 10.70
N LYS A 699 -7.96 -7.54 11.84
CA LYS A 699 -7.38 -8.72 12.51
C LYS A 699 -8.07 -10.01 12.10
N ASP A 700 -9.39 -10.02 12.17
CA ASP A 700 -10.18 -11.24 12.19
C ASP A 700 -10.84 -11.57 10.84
N ASP A 701 -11.22 -10.56 10.06
CA ASP A 701 -11.96 -10.77 8.81
C ASP A 701 -11.08 -11.43 7.75
N GLU A 702 -11.71 -12.20 6.88
CA GLU A 702 -11.01 -12.85 5.76
C GLU A 702 -10.58 -11.80 4.72
N PHE A 703 -11.48 -10.85 4.44
CA PHE A 703 -11.20 -9.71 3.57
C PHE A 703 -11.51 -8.38 4.25
N CYS A 704 -10.71 -7.37 3.94
CA CYS A 704 -10.97 -5.97 4.29
C CYS A 704 -10.93 -5.10 3.03
N LEU A 705 -11.56 -3.93 3.07
CA LEU A 705 -11.50 -2.97 1.97
C LEU A 705 -10.44 -1.90 2.26
N ASP A 706 -9.53 -1.68 1.32
CA ASP A 706 -8.51 -0.63 1.38
C ASP A 706 -9.20 0.75 1.36
N PRO A 707 -9.03 1.59 2.39
CA PRO A 707 -9.66 2.91 2.44
C PRO A 707 -9.21 3.84 1.30
N THR A 708 -8.00 3.64 0.76
CA THR A 708 -7.41 4.47 -0.31
C THR A 708 -7.92 4.12 -1.71
N ARG A 709 -8.65 3.01 -1.84
CA ARG A 709 -9.27 2.51 -3.07
C ARG A 709 -10.77 2.83 -3.02
N LEU A 710 -11.19 3.78 -3.85
CA LEU A 710 -12.54 4.33 -3.83
C LEU A 710 -13.28 3.94 -5.11
N THR A 711 -14.15 2.94 -5.03
CA THR A 711 -15.02 2.56 -6.14
C THR A 711 -16.20 3.53 -6.20
N LEU A 712 -16.11 4.53 -7.08
CA LEU A 712 -17.15 5.52 -7.31
C LEU A 712 -18.15 5.00 -8.35
N VAL A 713 -19.38 4.77 -7.94
CA VAL A 713 -20.49 4.40 -8.83
C VAL A 713 -20.89 5.60 -9.66
N CYS A 714 -20.93 5.41 -10.98
CA CYS A 714 -21.36 6.41 -11.97
C CYS A 714 -22.55 5.94 -12.81
N GLY A 715 -22.92 4.65 -12.74
CA GLY A 715 -24.10 4.10 -13.44
C GLY A 715 -25.41 4.72 -13.00
N THR A 716 -25.53 5.07 -11.71
CA THR A 716 -26.67 5.83 -11.14
C THR A 716 -26.78 7.25 -11.69
N ALA A 717 -25.68 7.82 -12.20
CA ALA A 717 -25.66 9.08 -12.92
C ALA A 717 -25.94 8.92 -14.44
N GLY A 718 -26.23 7.68 -14.90
CA GLY A 718 -26.49 7.36 -16.29
C GLY A 718 -25.22 7.32 -17.16
N TYR A 719 -24.04 7.08 -16.58
CA TYR A 719 -22.79 6.92 -17.30
C TYR A 719 -22.23 5.50 -17.13
N ASP A 720 -21.77 4.91 -18.23
CA ASP A 720 -20.83 3.80 -18.13
C ASP A 720 -19.44 4.31 -17.72
N GLY A 721 -18.62 3.44 -17.14
CA GLY A 721 -17.31 3.83 -16.60
C GLY A 721 -16.35 4.41 -17.67
N THR A 722 -16.40 3.91 -18.91
CA THR A 722 -15.54 4.38 -20.01
C THR A 722 -15.92 5.80 -20.42
N THR A 723 -17.21 6.04 -20.64
CA THR A 723 -17.73 7.38 -20.95
C THR A 723 -17.44 8.36 -19.83
N PHE A 724 -17.64 7.95 -18.57
CA PHE A 724 -17.37 8.81 -17.42
C PHE A 724 -15.89 9.17 -17.28
N LYS A 725 -14.99 8.20 -17.45
CA LYS A 725 -13.54 8.45 -17.46
C LYS A 725 -13.14 9.44 -18.56
N ASN A 726 -13.67 9.28 -19.77
CA ASN A 726 -13.35 10.16 -20.89
C ASN A 726 -13.87 11.59 -20.67
N LEU A 727 -15.06 11.73 -20.06
CA LEU A 727 -15.62 13.01 -19.64
C LEU A 727 -14.70 13.70 -18.63
N LEU A 728 -14.30 12.98 -17.57
CA LEU A 728 -13.38 13.50 -16.55
C LEU A 728 -12.03 13.93 -17.15
N ALA A 729 -11.48 13.15 -18.07
CA ALA A 729 -10.18 13.45 -18.67
C ALA A 729 -10.24 14.63 -19.65
N SER A 730 -11.24 14.65 -20.56
CA SER A 730 -11.28 15.60 -21.67
C SER A 730 -11.78 16.97 -21.25
N ASP A 731 -12.81 17.00 -20.40
CA ASP A 731 -13.51 18.25 -20.06
C ASP A 731 -12.98 18.85 -18.74
N TYR A 732 -12.45 18.00 -17.85
CA TYR A 732 -12.07 18.40 -16.50
C TYR A 732 -10.61 18.11 -16.14
N ASN A 733 -9.83 17.50 -17.04
CA ASN A 733 -8.41 17.14 -16.81
C ASN A 733 -8.19 16.22 -15.58
N ILE A 734 -9.18 15.40 -15.22
CA ILE A 734 -9.07 14.40 -14.15
C ILE A 734 -8.80 13.03 -14.79
N GLN A 735 -7.63 12.46 -14.51
CA GLN A 735 -7.20 11.18 -15.08
C GLN A 735 -7.46 10.03 -14.10
N LEU A 736 -8.01 8.94 -14.62
CA LEU A 736 -8.30 7.72 -13.87
C LEU A 736 -7.71 6.49 -14.56
N ASN A 737 -7.22 5.54 -13.77
CA ASN A 737 -6.59 4.34 -14.32
C ASN A 737 -7.64 3.29 -14.75
N LYS A 738 -8.65 3.04 -13.92
CA LYS A 738 -9.57 1.90 -14.09
C LYS A 738 -11.03 2.27 -14.05
N THR A 739 -11.80 1.55 -14.84
CA THR A 739 -13.25 1.65 -14.99
C THR A 739 -13.82 0.23 -14.97
N SER A 740 -15.04 0.08 -14.44
CA SER A 740 -15.91 -1.06 -14.71
C SER A 740 -17.02 -0.61 -15.67
N ARG A 741 -18.07 -1.44 -15.85
CA ARG A 741 -19.26 -1.07 -16.60
C ARG A 741 -19.96 0.15 -15.98
N ASN A 742 -20.09 0.22 -14.66
CA ASN A 742 -20.91 1.23 -13.97
C ASN A 742 -20.18 1.98 -12.84
N SER A 743 -18.88 1.76 -12.68
CA SER A 743 -18.06 2.47 -11.70
C SER A 743 -16.69 2.86 -12.25
N VAL A 744 -16.04 3.78 -11.54
CA VAL A 744 -14.64 4.14 -11.76
C VAL A 744 -13.87 4.03 -10.45
N LEU A 745 -12.60 3.66 -10.52
CA LEU A 745 -11.75 3.61 -9.33
C LEU A 745 -11.00 4.94 -9.18
N LEU A 746 -11.26 5.64 -8.07
CA LEU A 746 -10.40 6.71 -7.60
C LEU A 746 -9.37 6.10 -6.63
N GLN A 747 -8.11 6.49 -6.77
CA GLN A 747 -7.04 6.07 -5.88
C GLN A 747 -6.47 7.32 -5.21
N SER A 748 -6.49 7.35 -3.88
CA SER A 748 -5.70 8.31 -3.11
C SER A 748 -4.25 7.80 -3.01
N ASN A 749 -3.28 8.65 -3.26
CA ASN A 749 -1.86 8.35 -3.15
C ASN A 749 -1.12 9.47 -2.41
N ILE A 750 0.17 9.25 -2.12
CA ILE A 750 1.03 10.15 -1.34
C ILE A 750 1.23 11.55 -1.97
N ASN A 751 0.83 11.73 -3.24
CA ASN A 751 0.90 13.00 -3.95
C ASN A 751 -0.43 13.79 -3.93
N ASN A 752 -1.55 13.17 -3.54
CA ASN A 752 -2.85 13.86 -3.57
C ASN A 752 -2.98 14.92 -2.46
N THR A 753 -3.62 16.03 -2.80
CA THR A 753 -3.81 17.20 -1.96
C THR A 753 -5.29 17.47 -1.67
N ARG A 754 -5.57 18.33 -0.68
CA ARG A 754 -6.94 18.82 -0.43
C ARG A 754 -7.51 19.60 -1.62
N SER A 755 -6.65 20.22 -2.43
CA SER A 755 -7.07 20.92 -3.65
C SER A 755 -7.60 19.95 -4.70
N ASP A 756 -7.00 18.76 -4.81
CA ASP A 756 -7.48 17.71 -5.71
C ASP A 756 -8.87 17.22 -5.29
N VAL A 757 -9.09 17.04 -3.98
CA VAL A 757 -10.42 16.72 -3.42
C VAL A 757 -11.44 17.80 -3.80
N ALA A 758 -11.12 19.08 -3.55
CA ALA A 758 -12.02 20.18 -3.87
C ALA A 758 -12.35 20.27 -5.37
N SER A 759 -11.35 20.02 -6.23
CA SER A 759 -11.52 19.97 -7.69
C SER A 759 -12.49 18.85 -8.08
N LEU A 760 -12.27 17.63 -7.58
CA LEU A 760 -13.16 16.48 -7.84
C LEU A 760 -14.59 16.76 -7.39
N ILE A 761 -14.79 17.24 -6.17
CA ILE A 761 -16.13 17.52 -5.63
C ILE A 761 -16.85 18.59 -6.46
N LYS A 762 -16.14 19.64 -6.88
CA LYS A 762 -16.69 20.68 -7.76
C LYS A 762 -17.14 20.12 -9.11
N VAL A 763 -16.34 19.21 -9.70
CA VAL A 763 -16.68 18.55 -10.96
C VAL A 763 -17.90 17.64 -10.81
N LEU A 764 -17.95 16.82 -9.75
CA LEU A 764 -19.10 15.96 -9.49
C LEU A 764 -20.39 16.77 -9.27
N LEU A 765 -20.31 17.86 -8.49
CA LEU A 765 -21.43 18.78 -8.30
C LEU A 765 -21.92 19.35 -9.65
N ARG A 766 -21.00 19.83 -10.49
CA ARG A 766 -21.34 20.38 -11.79
C ARG A 766 -22.05 19.36 -12.68
N ILE A 767 -21.53 18.14 -12.74
CA ILE A 767 -22.15 17.05 -13.51
C ILE A 767 -23.56 16.75 -12.97
N SER A 768 -23.75 16.72 -11.65
CA SER A 768 -25.07 16.52 -11.05
C SER A 768 -26.05 17.66 -11.37
N GLU A 769 -25.61 18.92 -11.36
CA GLU A 769 -26.42 20.07 -11.78
C GLU A 769 -26.86 19.97 -13.25
N ASP A 770 -25.94 19.56 -14.13
CA ASP A 770 -26.22 19.37 -15.56
C ASP A 770 -27.18 18.19 -15.80
N ILE A 771 -27.20 17.17 -14.93
CA ILE A 771 -28.22 16.10 -14.95
C ILE A 771 -29.59 16.66 -14.56
N GLU A 772 -29.70 17.37 -13.42
CA GLU A 772 -30.96 17.98 -12.97
C GLU A 772 -31.56 18.92 -14.02
N MET A 773 -30.72 19.74 -14.65
CA MET A 773 -31.15 20.66 -15.73
C MET A 773 -31.74 19.88 -16.90
N ARG A 774 -31.04 18.84 -17.39
CA ARG A 774 -31.56 17.99 -18.47
C ARG A 774 -32.85 17.28 -18.10
N LEU A 775 -32.97 16.75 -16.89
CA LEU A 775 -34.19 16.07 -16.40
C LEU A 775 -35.37 17.02 -16.19
N ARG A 776 -35.11 18.31 -15.97
CA ARG A 776 -36.13 19.36 -15.93
C ARG A 776 -36.60 19.74 -17.32
N ASP A 777 -35.68 19.93 -18.26
CA ASP A 777 -35.99 20.42 -19.61
C ASP A 777 -36.64 19.36 -20.51
N SER A 778 -36.29 18.09 -20.31
CA SER A 778 -36.76 16.97 -21.15
C SER A 778 -38.11 16.36 -20.72
N GLY A 779 -38.73 16.87 -19.65
CA GLY A 779 -40.04 16.42 -19.16
C GLY A 779 -40.08 14.94 -18.76
N GLU A 780 -41.28 14.34 -18.80
CA GLU A 780 -41.50 12.96 -18.36
C GLU A 780 -40.81 11.92 -19.25
N ALA A 781 -40.79 12.14 -20.57
CA ALA A 781 -40.13 11.24 -21.52
C ALA A 781 -38.61 11.16 -21.30
N GLY A 782 -37.95 12.29 -21.02
CA GLY A 782 -36.52 12.28 -20.73
C GLY A 782 -36.17 11.63 -19.39
N ARG A 783 -37.03 11.77 -18.38
CA ARG A 783 -36.88 11.06 -17.10
C ARG A 783 -37.04 9.55 -17.27
N ALA A 784 -37.99 9.09 -18.07
CA ALA A 784 -38.15 7.68 -18.39
C ALA A 784 -36.93 7.13 -19.14
N ALA A 785 -36.41 7.85 -20.13
CA ALA A 785 -35.20 7.46 -20.86
C ALA A 785 -33.96 7.40 -19.95
N PHE A 786 -33.80 8.35 -19.02
CA PHE A 786 -32.73 8.32 -18.03
C PHE A 786 -32.86 7.12 -17.09
N ALA A 787 -34.06 6.86 -16.56
CA ALA A 787 -34.31 5.72 -15.68
C ALA A 787 -34.01 4.38 -16.39
N GLU A 788 -34.38 4.25 -17.66
CA GLU A 788 -34.08 3.07 -18.46
C GLU A 788 -32.57 2.89 -18.69
N LYS A 789 -31.85 4.00 -18.93
CA LYS A 789 -30.38 3.96 -19.05
C LYS A 789 -29.73 3.52 -17.74
N VAL A 790 -30.18 4.03 -16.60
CA VAL A 790 -29.69 3.62 -15.27
C VAL A 790 -30.01 2.14 -15.04
N ARG A 791 -31.20 1.67 -15.40
CA ARG A 791 -31.62 0.26 -15.31
C ARG A 791 -30.66 -0.64 -16.11
N GLY A 792 -30.33 -0.25 -17.34
CA GLY A 792 -29.38 -1.00 -18.20
C GLY A 792 -27.93 -1.06 -17.68
N LEU A 793 -27.53 -0.10 -16.84
CA LEU A 793 -26.17 -0.03 -16.26
C LEU A 793 -26.08 -0.67 -14.88
N MET A 794 -27.15 -0.66 -14.09
CA MET A 794 -27.15 -1.11 -12.69
C MET A 794 -27.89 -2.42 -12.46
N GLN A 795 -28.83 -2.82 -13.33
CA GLN A 795 -29.66 -4.03 -13.15
C GLN A 795 -29.44 -5.05 -14.26
N ASP A 796 -29.35 -4.62 -15.52
CA ASP A 796 -29.13 -5.52 -16.67
C ASP A 796 -27.63 -5.76 -16.94
N VAL A 797 -26.93 -6.29 -15.93
CA VAL A 797 -25.47 -6.54 -15.96
C VAL A 797 -25.15 -7.94 -16.48
N PRO A 798 -23.99 -8.16 -17.14
CA PRO A 798 -23.56 -9.49 -17.57
C PRO A 798 -23.22 -10.40 -16.39
N ASN A 799 -23.38 -11.71 -16.58
CA ASN A 799 -22.82 -12.71 -15.67
C ASN A 799 -21.29 -12.69 -15.74
N LEU A 800 -20.65 -13.11 -14.65
CA LEU A 800 -19.20 -13.18 -14.52
C LEU A 800 -18.77 -14.66 -14.62
N PRO A 801 -18.20 -15.10 -15.76
CA PRO A 801 -17.85 -16.51 -15.98
C PRO A 801 -16.65 -16.94 -15.12
N ASN A 802 -16.69 -18.17 -14.61
CA ASN A 802 -15.52 -18.78 -13.97
C ASN A 802 -14.60 -19.41 -15.04
N PHE A 803 -13.38 -19.77 -14.65
CA PHE A 803 -12.57 -20.66 -15.48
C PHE A 803 -13.23 -22.03 -15.57
N SER A 804 -13.26 -22.55 -16.79
CA SER A 804 -13.79 -23.87 -17.11
C SER A 804 -12.80 -24.97 -16.70
N GLN A 805 -11.91 -25.36 -17.61
CA GLN A 805 -10.80 -26.30 -17.41
C GLN A 805 -9.85 -26.26 -18.62
N PHE A 806 -8.67 -26.85 -18.47
CA PHE A 806 -7.81 -27.14 -19.61
C PHE A 806 -8.34 -28.34 -20.39
N HIS A 807 -8.17 -28.31 -21.72
CA HIS A 807 -8.46 -29.47 -22.56
C HIS A 807 -7.49 -30.62 -22.23
N ASP A 808 -7.96 -31.87 -22.24
CA ASP A 808 -7.18 -33.05 -21.84
C ASP A 808 -5.85 -33.21 -22.60
N GLY A 809 -5.79 -32.83 -23.88
CA GLY A 809 -4.54 -32.80 -24.65
C GLY A 809 -3.49 -31.79 -24.14
N TYR A 810 -3.86 -30.93 -23.20
CA TYR A 810 -2.96 -30.01 -22.50
C TYR A 810 -2.96 -30.26 -20.99
N ARG A 811 -3.30 -31.47 -20.53
CA ARG A 811 -3.17 -31.91 -19.14
C ARG A 811 -2.16 -33.05 -19.09
N ASP A 812 -1.22 -32.99 -18.16
CA ASP A 812 -0.21 -34.04 -18.01
C ASP A 812 -0.81 -35.37 -17.52
N ASP A 813 -1.90 -35.28 -16.75
CA ASP A 813 -2.71 -36.43 -16.32
C ASP A 813 -4.20 -36.14 -16.57
N PRO A 814 -4.71 -36.48 -17.77
CA PRO A 814 -6.11 -36.27 -18.13
C PRO A 814 -7.11 -37.05 -17.25
N ASP A 815 -6.67 -38.18 -16.69
CA ASP A 815 -7.50 -39.03 -15.84
C ASP A 815 -7.58 -38.50 -14.39
N SER A 816 -6.75 -37.51 -14.04
CA SER A 816 -6.78 -36.84 -12.75
C SER A 816 -8.07 -36.05 -12.55
N ALA A 817 -8.55 -35.98 -11.31
CA ALA A 817 -9.70 -35.15 -10.96
C ALA A 817 -9.37 -33.64 -10.91
N THR A 818 -8.08 -33.27 -10.88
CA THR A 818 -7.64 -31.87 -10.72
C THR A 818 -7.43 -31.18 -12.07
N PRO A 819 -7.87 -29.91 -12.24
CA PRO A 819 -8.03 -29.30 -13.56
C PRO A 819 -6.80 -28.55 -14.09
N GLU A 820 -5.63 -28.64 -13.44
CA GLU A 820 -4.43 -27.92 -13.88
C GLU A 820 -3.96 -28.35 -15.27
N GLY A 821 -3.26 -27.45 -15.98
CA GLY A 821 -2.87 -27.72 -17.36
C GLY A 821 -1.57 -27.08 -17.83
N ASN A 822 -1.02 -27.66 -18.88
CA ASN A 822 0.18 -27.26 -19.59
C ASN A 822 -0.11 -26.15 -20.60
N MET A 823 -0.33 -24.94 -20.06
CA MET A 823 -0.57 -23.72 -20.85
C MET A 823 0.58 -23.39 -21.81
N ARG A 824 1.84 -23.75 -21.46
CA ARG A 824 3.02 -23.53 -22.31
C ARG A 824 2.87 -24.26 -23.65
N SER A 825 2.54 -25.55 -23.63
CA SER A 825 2.39 -26.34 -24.85
C SER A 825 1.30 -25.78 -25.76
N ALA A 826 0.15 -25.39 -25.18
CA ALA A 826 -0.93 -24.75 -25.95
C ALA A 826 -0.51 -23.39 -26.53
N PHE A 827 0.20 -22.57 -25.75
CA PHE A 827 0.69 -21.26 -26.20
C PHE A 827 1.62 -21.36 -27.42
N PHE A 828 2.52 -22.35 -27.45
CA PHE A 828 3.40 -22.56 -28.60
C PHE A 828 2.72 -23.30 -29.76
N ALA A 829 1.74 -24.17 -29.49
CA ALA A 829 0.93 -24.79 -30.55
C ALA A 829 0.21 -23.72 -31.39
N ALA A 830 -0.25 -22.64 -30.76
CA ALA A 830 -0.91 -21.52 -31.42
C ALA A 830 0.00 -20.73 -32.40
N TYR A 831 1.32 -20.97 -32.42
CA TYR A 831 2.23 -20.30 -33.35
C TYR A 831 2.11 -20.86 -34.77
N ASN A 832 1.63 -22.10 -34.92
CA ASN A 832 1.30 -22.65 -36.23
C ASN A 832 -0.09 -22.17 -36.66
N GLU A 833 -0.16 -21.16 -37.52
CA GLU A 833 -1.44 -20.62 -38.00
C GLU A 833 -2.28 -21.67 -38.76
N ASP A 834 -1.65 -22.66 -39.40
CA ASP A 834 -2.37 -23.73 -40.12
C ASP A 834 -3.14 -24.65 -39.17
N ASP A 835 -2.67 -24.77 -37.92
CA ASP A 835 -3.30 -25.54 -36.84
C ASP A 835 -4.36 -24.74 -36.08
N CYS A 836 -4.56 -23.47 -36.44
CA CYS A 836 -5.52 -22.58 -35.82
C CYS A 836 -6.69 -22.25 -36.75
N GLU A 837 -7.80 -21.85 -36.16
CA GLU A 837 -8.98 -21.34 -36.85
C GLU A 837 -9.52 -20.10 -36.14
N TYR A 838 -10.40 -19.37 -36.80
CA TYR A 838 -11.01 -18.16 -36.25
C TYR A 838 -12.52 -18.23 -36.43
N LEU A 839 -13.25 -18.03 -35.33
CA LEU A 839 -14.71 -17.98 -35.34
C LEU A 839 -15.20 -16.60 -34.89
N PRO A 840 -15.95 -15.86 -35.74
CA PRO A 840 -16.54 -14.59 -35.34
C PRO A 840 -17.47 -14.74 -34.14
N LEU A 841 -17.40 -13.78 -33.22
CA LEU A 841 -18.09 -13.84 -31.93
C LEU A 841 -19.62 -13.95 -32.04
N SER A 842 -20.21 -13.38 -33.10
CA SER A 842 -21.66 -13.44 -33.37
C SER A 842 -22.02 -14.38 -34.53
N SER A 843 -21.13 -15.32 -34.88
CA SER A 843 -21.40 -16.29 -35.95
C SER A 843 -22.27 -17.44 -35.47
N ARG A 844 -23.22 -17.87 -36.33
CA ARG A 844 -24.02 -19.08 -36.09
C ARG A 844 -23.17 -20.34 -35.97
N GLU A 845 -22.02 -20.37 -36.65
CA GLU A 845 -21.06 -21.47 -36.56
C GLU A 845 -20.48 -21.61 -35.15
N LEU A 846 -20.15 -20.49 -34.49
CA LEU A 846 -19.70 -20.51 -33.09
C LEU A 846 -20.80 -21.04 -32.17
N ASP A 847 -22.04 -20.57 -32.33
CA ASP A 847 -23.18 -21.03 -31.51
C ASP A 847 -23.43 -22.52 -31.69
N GLN A 848 -23.46 -23.00 -32.94
CA GLN A 848 -23.66 -24.42 -33.24
C GLN A 848 -22.54 -25.30 -32.67
N ARG A 849 -21.30 -24.79 -32.65
CA ARG A 849 -20.16 -25.54 -32.12
C ARG A 849 -20.10 -25.56 -30.59
N LEU A 850 -20.67 -24.55 -29.93
CA LEU A 850 -20.88 -24.58 -28.47
C LEU A 850 -21.96 -25.59 -28.06
N GLU A 851 -23.01 -25.74 -28.88
CA GLU A 851 -24.13 -26.66 -28.59
C GLU A 851 -23.75 -28.14 -28.84
N ASP A 852 -23.27 -28.45 -30.06
CA ASP A 852 -23.12 -29.84 -30.52
C ASP A 852 -21.71 -30.15 -31.08
N GLY A 853 -20.77 -29.21 -30.98
CA GLY A 853 -19.45 -29.33 -31.61
C GLY A 853 -18.34 -29.89 -30.71
N PRO A 854 -17.14 -30.13 -31.28
CA PRO A 854 -15.97 -30.44 -30.46
C PRO A 854 -15.60 -29.23 -29.58
N PRO A 855 -14.99 -29.47 -28.40
CA PRO A 855 -14.61 -28.40 -27.48
C PRO A 855 -13.83 -27.28 -28.16
N LEU A 856 -14.22 -26.03 -27.89
CA LEU A 856 -13.49 -24.85 -28.35
C LEU A 856 -12.25 -24.68 -27.48
N VAL A 857 -11.05 -24.79 -28.04
CA VAL A 857 -9.81 -24.63 -27.27
C VAL A 857 -9.16 -23.30 -27.61
N SER A 858 -9.03 -22.40 -26.64
CA SER A 858 -8.44 -21.08 -26.86
C SER A 858 -6.98 -21.21 -27.30
N ALA A 859 -6.60 -20.48 -28.34
CA ALA A 859 -5.21 -20.42 -28.80
C ALA A 859 -4.41 -19.27 -28.15
N ASN A 860 -5.09 -18.21 -27.72
CA ASN A 860 -4.48 -16.98 -27.25
C ASN A 860 -4.89 -16.66 -25.81
N PHE A 861 -4.10 -15.81 -25.17
CA PHE A 861 -4.63 -14.98 -24.09
C PHE A 861 -5.62 -13.99 -24.68
N VAL A 862 -6.88 -14.00 -24.22
CA VAL A 862 -7.86 -12.95 -24.53
C VAL A 862 -8.02 -12.09 -23.29
N ILE A 863 -7.61 -10.82 -23.37
CA ILE A 863 -7.49 -9.93 -22.20
C ILE A 863 -8.20 -8.60 -22.49
N PRO A 864 -9.40 -8.35 -21.94
CA PRO A 864 -10.01 -7.03 -21.98
C PRO A 864 -9.21 -6.02 -21.14
N TYR A 865 -9.06 -4.79 -21.64
CA TYR A 865 -8.35 -3.73 -20.95
C TYR A 865 -9.18 -2.42 -20.87
N PRO A 866 -9.38 -1.84 -19.67
CA PRO A 866 -9.07 -2.39 -18.33
C PRO A 866 -10.01 -3.57 -17.95
N PRO A 867 -9.67 -4.39 -16.94
CA PRO A 867 -8.55 -4.27 -16.00
C PRO A 867 -7.26 -5.03 -16.38
N GLY A 868 -7.26 -5.88 -17.41
CA GLY A 868 -6.03 -6.51 -17.91
C GLY A 868 -5.68 -7.88 -17.34
N PHE A 869 -6.66 -8.63 -16.80
CA PHE A 869 -6.55 -10.07 -16.57
C PHE A 869 -7.19 -10.85 -17.74
N PRO A 870 -6.70 -12.05 -18.07
CA PRO A 870 -7.26 -12.81 -19.19
C PRO A 870 -8.63 -13.36 -18.86
N ILE A 871 -9.57 -13.30 -19.80
CA ILE A 871 -10.83 -14.07 -19.76
C ILE A 871 -10.67 -15.44 -20.42
N MET A 872 -9.71 -15.57 -21.34
CA MET A 872 -9.28 -16.86 -21.90
C MET A 872 -7.77 -16.99 -21.83
N VAL A 873 -7.29 -18.21 -21.59
CA VAL A 873 -5.86 -18.56 -21.67
C VAL A 873 -5.64 -19.69 -22.69
N PRO A 874 -4.46 -19.81 -23.30
CA PRO A 874 -4.16 -20.88 -24.24
C PRO A 874 -4.38 -22.27 -23.62
N GLY A 875 -5.09 -23.15 -24.34
CA GLY A 875 -5.39 -24.52 -23.91
C GLY A 875 -6.65 -24.68 -23.06
N GLN A 876 -7.28 -23.58 -22.65
CA GLN A 876 -8.57 -23.59 -21.95
C GLN A 876 -9.71 -23.97 -22.90
N ILE A 877 -10.68 -24.74 -22.41
CA ILE A 877 -11.96 -24.98 -23.09
C ILE A 877 -12.84 -23.73 -22.94
N VAL A 878 -13.28 -23.13 -24.03
CA VAL A 878 -14.17 -21.96 -23.99
C VAL A 878 -15.62 -22.43 -23.86
N ASP A 879 -16.33 -21.92 -22.85
CA ASP A 879 -17.75 -22.22 -22.61
C ASP A 879 -18.68 -21.10 -23.09
N ALA A 880 -19.99 -21.37 -23.03
CA ALA A 880 -21.03 -20.45 -23.48
C ALA A 880 -21.07 -19.16 -22.65
N ASP A 881 -20.86 -19.26 -21.34
CA ASP A 881 -20.87 -18.09 -20.44
C ASP A 881 -19.72 -17.12 -20.76
N THR A 882 -18.54 -17.64 -21.11
CA THR A 882 -17.40 -16.82 -21.55
C THR A 882 -17.71 -16.08 -22.86
N ILE A 883 -18.37 -16.76 -23.82
CA ILE A 883 -18.77 -16.14 -25.09
C ILE A 883 -19.84 -15.07 -24.88
N GLU A 884 -20.84 -15.34 -24.03
CA GLU A 884 -21.88 -14.36 -23.71
C GLU A 884 -21.31 -13.15 -22.98
N PHE A 885 -20.37 -13.37 -22.04
CA PHE A 885 -19.64 -12.28 -21.40
C PHE A 885 -18.91 -11.43 -22.43
N MET A 886 -18.17 -12.05 -23.35
CA MET A 886 -17.47 -11.34 -24.43
C MET A 886 -18.41 -10.50 -25.31
N ARG A 887 -19.61 -11.01 -25.61
CA ARG A 887 -20.62 -10.30 -26.42
C ARG A 887 -21.15 -9.04 -25.72
N ARG A 888 -21.09 -9.00 -24.39
CA ARG A 888 -21.57 -7.89 -23.57
C ARG A 888 -20.46 -6.93 -23.08
N LEU A 889 -19.20 -7.18 -23.44
CA LEU A 889 -18.09 -6.31 -23.07
C LEU A 889 -18.17 -4.97 -23.80
N ASP A 890 -18.23 -3.87 -23.04
CA ASP A 890 -18.23 -2.50 -23.59
C ASP A 890 -16.82 -1.94 -23.84
N VAL A 891 -15.78 -2.76 -23.64
CA VAL A 891 -14.37 -2.34 -23.83
C VAL A 891 -13.94 -2.45 -25.28
N LYS A 892 -13.26 -1.41 -25.78
CA LYS A 892 -12.74 -1.37 -27.15
C LYS A 892 -11.39 -2.07 -27.31
N GLU A 893 -10.62 -2.17 -26.24
CA GLU A 893 -9.29 -2.77 -26.24
C GLU A 893 -9.35 -4.17 -25.64
N ILE A 894 -9.24 -5.19 -26.50
CA ILE A 894 -9.18 -6.60 -26.10
C ILE A 894 -7.93 -7.21 -26.74
N HIS A 895 -6.89 -7.47 -25.95
CA HIS A 895 -5.66 -8.08 -26.44
C HIS A 895 -5.91 -9.55 -26.80
N GLY A 896 -5.33 -10.00 -27.91
CA GLY A 896 -5.45 -11.38 -28.40
C GLY A 896 -6.76 -11.73 -29.11
N TYR A 897 -7.71 -10.79 -29.20
CA TYR A 897 -8.94 -10.89 -29.99
C TYR A 897 -8.82 -10.09 -31.29
N ASN A 898 -9.32 -10.63 -32.40
CA ASN A 898 -9.37 -9.94 -33.69
C ASN A 898 -10.83 -9.69 -34.08
N ALA A 899 -11.28 -8.45 -34.07
CA ALA A 899 -12.69 -8.13 -34.35
C ALA A 899 -13.17 -8.56 -35.75
N ALA A 900 -12.28 -8.61 -36.75
CA ALA A 900 -12.64 -8.98 -38.12
C ALA A 900 -12.69 -10.51 -38.33
N ARG A 901 -11.81 -11.27 -37.68
CA ARG A 901 -11.72 -12.73 -37.82
C ARG A 901 -12.47 -13.48 -36.73
N GLY A 902 -12.56 -12.90 -35.54
CA GLY A 902 -13.12 -13.51 -34.34
C GLY A 902 -12.07 -14.06 -33.36
N ILE A 903 -12.49 -15.05 -32.58
CA ILE A 903 -11.66 -15.70 -31.56
C ILE A 903 -10.74 -16.71 -32.24
N LYS A 904 -9.45 -16.69 -31.92
CA LYS A 904 -8.46 -17.67 -32.40
C LYS A 904 -8.54 -18.94 -31.54
N LEU A 905 -8.78 -20.08 -32.19
CA LEU A 905 -8.94 -21.39 -31.55
C LEU A 905 -7.94 -22.39 -32.13
N ILE A 906 -7.53 -23.37 -31.33
CA ILE A 906 -6.73 -24.51 -31.78
C ILE A 906 -7.68 -25.53 -32.40
N LYS A 907 -7.37 -25.98 -33.63
CA LYS A 907 -8.19 -26.99 -34.32
C LYS A 907 -8.14 -28.32 -33.55
N PRO A 908 -9.26 -29.06 -33.42
CA PRO A 908 -9.29 -30.35 -32.74
C PRO A 908 -8.23 -31.35 -33.26
N ALA A 909 -7.98 -31.36 -34.57
CA ALA A 909 -7.00 -32.25 -35.20
C ALA A 909 -5.53 -31.94 -34.84
N ALA A 910 -5.24 -30.73 -34.35
CA ALA A 910 -3.90 -30.29 -33.98
C ALA A 910 -3.57 -30.55 -32.51
N ILE A 911 -4.56 -30.91 -31.69
CA ILE A 911 -4.37 -31.19 -30.27
C ILE A 911 -3.77 -32.60 -30.14
N ARG A 912 -2.50 -32.67 -29.73
CA ARG A 912 -1.79 -33.95 -29.54
C ARG A 912 -2.11 -34.53 -28.17
N CYS A 913 -2.71 -35.71 -28.14
CA CYS A 913 -2.79 -36.52 -26.91
C CYS A 913 -1.54 -37.40 -26.84
N ASP A 914 -0.47 -36.92 -26.23
CA ASP A 914 0.72 -37.74 -26.02
C ASP A 914 0.36 -38.92 -25.09
N GLY A 915 0.47 -40.16 -25.61
CA GLY A 915 0.46 -41.38 -24.80
C GLY A 915 -0.73 -42.34 -24.95
N ARG A 916 -1.83 -41.97 -25.62
CA ARG A 916 -2.87 -42.94 -26.01
C ARG A 916 -2.76 -43.24 -27.50
N ALA A 917 -2.37 -44.47 -27.80
CA ALA A 917 -2.52 -45.04 -29.13
C ALA A 917 -3.91 -44.68 -29.66
N ALA A 918 -3.96 -44.08 -30.85
CA ALA A 918 -5.18 -43.62 -31.49
C ALA A 918 -6.24 -44.73 -31.44
N CYS A 919 -7.18 -44.59 -30.50
CA CYS A 919 -8.44 -45.30 -30.53
C CYS A 919 -9.21 -44.68 -31.69
N ALA A 920 -9.19 -45.36 -32.83
CA ALA A 920 -9.85 -44.96 -34.07
C ALA A 920 -11.39 -45.07 -33.99
N GLN A 921 -12.03 -44.63 -32.89
CA GLN A 921 -13.45 -44.90 -32.65
C GLN A 921 -14.33 -43.71 -32.27
N CYS A 922 -13.80 -42.49 -32.10
CA CYS A 922 -14.64 -41.28 -31.93
C CYS A 922 -14.82 -40.41 -33.19
N CYS A 923 -14.26 -40.78 -34.35
CA CYS A 923 -14.47 -40.04 -35.61
C CYS A 923 -15.55 -40.66 -36.53
N ARG A 924 -16.44 -41.52 -36.00
CA ARG A 924 -17.64 -41.96 -36.72
C ARG A 924 -18.80 -42.19 -35.74
N THR A 925 -19.53 -41.13 -35.42
CA THR A 925 -21.00 -41.08 -35.53
C THR A 925 -21.46 -39.65 -35.41
#